data_AF-A0A9E1VEA1-F1
#
_entry.id   AF-A0A9E1VEA1-F1
#
_cell.length_a   1.000
_cell.length_b   1.000
_cell.length_c   1.000
_cell.angle_alpha   90.00
_cell.angle_beta   90.00
_cell.angle_gamma   90.00
#
_symmetry.space_group_name_H-M   'P 1'
#
loop_
_entity.id
_entity.type
_entity.pdbx_description
1 polymer ?
#
loop_
_entity_poly.entity_id
_entity_poly.type
_entity_poly.pdbx_seq_one_letter_code
_entity_poly.pdbx_strand_id
1 'polypeptide(L)'
;MSNFFRLLFLTIATVIVVQGCTNKRDGRAYRIYHNTTSKFNGFYYANEAMLEADKKIQELYEPNWDEILPLFIDTDENSAQQVYPLMERAIEKCSKVVDRHTMTPSKRDRKSIKWPEMNKWIDDNYTVIGEAYYIKEDFAKSEEIFLFLARTVDTRDAQAWSFSWLGRIYLRTENLVKAKNMLAKAEQYTDVSDEIRIQTNLALAQFHIKKENFEEAIRYIEAAIDLTKKKKDTARNLFILAQCLRETGDSEAAIETFNAVADLRTPYELEFQAKIQQAMTYQRKGGHSDPIIELLEDMLDDDKNKEYLDQIYFALAEVALEDRQRDLGIEHLETSVYVSEGNSRQLGKSYLRLADLHMEDLNYEIAQAYYDSALVYIPDDNERKEDITSLASNLTDLVLNLRTIEEQDSLLALCDLNEFDRRRVVENFWEDMADDLERRKEEMEAANEAAIAEAGSMGVGMFWPYNGALLVGGRQNYNEYWGDRVLEDHWRRSRKLGVLFSDDEETESEEQEEYIDPFDPASLPTVDEMLEDLPCGEEERANSLAILAEAYYLAGLDYREKLADPENAIATWQVLLERLDSSAFHPTATYQLFRTYLLRELEEEYSNPFCESCNSEFWANQITTNYPGSEWANLIENPDFLDAEEEAYETERIAYEEMLARYYKKDYQAALLDIDVINNERPENPLACKYSLLRAQCVGGLTSYTGDRTPYFDALKLLISDCPETEEAIFAASLLAQLGVDLGFVGETRQPDKTEEESAFIFNGNKEHYFAIIIPVENSSGNEVKAKSSDFNKAFFESRNLRITSNLLSRTHEIVLIKSFENKNKGLDYFTVFTGNREMLIDVNSGGYDMFIISSDNYVELFKNKDITGYGDFFETHYLSTKSK
;
A
#
# COMPACT_ATOMS: atom_id res chain seq x y z
N MET A 1 -14.51 -11.12 78.55
CA MET A 1 -13.16 -11.23 77.94
C MET A 1 -13.17 -11.16 76.41
N SER A 2 -14.12 -11.78 75.70
CA SER A 2 -14.17 -11.78 74.21
C SER A 2 -14.25 -10.38 73.56
N ASN A 3 -15.08 -9.47 74.07
CA ASN A 3 -15.21 -8.13 73.48
C ASN A 3 -14.00 -7.21 73.72
N PHE A 4 -13.28 -7.38 74.84
CA PHE A 4 -12.07 -6.58 75.11
C PHE A 4 -10.92 -6.99 74.20
N PHE A 5 -10.74 -8.30 73.95
CA PHE A 5 -9.76 -8.77 72.97
C PHE A 5 -10.12 -8.35 71.54
N ARG A 6 -11.41 -8.34 71.17
CA ARG A 6 -11.85 -7.80 69.86
C ARG A 6 -11.60 -6.30 69.74
N LEU A 7 -11.90 -5.52 70.77
CA LEU A 7 -11.68 -4.06 70.77
C LEU A 7 -10.19 -3.69 70.81
N LEU A 8 -9.38 -4.48 71.52
CA LEU A 8 -7.92 -4.37 71.55
C LEU A 8 -7.32 -4.75 70.19
N PHE A 9 -7.83 -5.81 69.56
CA PHE A 9 -7.40 -6.21 68.23
C PHE A 9 -7.80 -5.18 67.17
N LEU A 10 -9.01 -4.61 67.26
CA LEU A 10 -9.47 -3.51 66.41
C LEU A 10 -8.61 -2.25 66.62
N THR A 11 -8.35 -1.83 67.86
CA THR A 11 -7.51 -0.65 68.13
C THR A 11 -6.06 -0.86 67.71
N ILE A 12 -5.48 -2.06 67.92
CA ILE A 12 -4.14 -2.40 67.42
C ILE A 12 -4.12 -2.42 65.89
N ALA A 13 -5.13 -2.99 65.23
CA ALA A 13 -5.26 -2.97 63.77
C ALA A 13 -5.37 -1.53 63.24
N THR A 14 -6.19 -0.68 63.86
CA THR A 14 -6.33 0.74 63.49
C THR A 14 -5.02 1.51 63.70
N VAL A 15 -4.29 1.26 64.79
CA VAL A 15 -2.98 1.90 65.04
C VAL A 15 -1.92 1.43 64.03
N ILE A 16 -1.93 0.15 63.64
CA ILE A 16 -1.03 -0.38 62.60
C ILE A 16 -1.35 0.24 61.23
N VAL A 17 -2.63 0.43 60.89
CA VAL A 17 -3.05 1.10 59.64
C VAL A 17 -2.65 2.57 59.64
N VAL A 18 -2.88 3.30 60.74
CA VAL A 18 -2.55 4.74 60.84
C VAL A 18 -1.04 4.98 60.88
N GLN A 19 -0.27 4.09 61.50
CA GLN A 19 1.19 4.20 61.49
C GLN A 19 1.83 3.66 60.20
N GLY A 20 1.21 2.74 59.46
CA GLY A 20 1.79 2.13 58.25
C GLY A 20 2.03 3.08 57.08
N CYS A 21 1.41 4.27 57.05
CA CYS A 21 1.44 5.16 55.89
C CYS A 21 2.75 5.94 55.65
N THR A 22 3.71 5.97 56.59
CA THR A 22 4.94 6.77 56.40
C THR A 22 6.07 5.97 55.73
N ASN A 23 6.55 6.47 54.59
CA ASN A 23 7.69 5.94 53.84
C ASN A 23 9.07 6.33 54.41
N LYS A 24 9.11 7.13 55.48
CA LYS A 24 10.36 7.62 56.11
C LYS A 24 10.79 6.80 57.33
N ARG A 25 10.02 5.78 57.72
CA ARG A 25 10.34 4.93 58.88
C ARG A 25 10.55 3.48 58.47
N ASP A 26 11.43 2.81 59.21
CA ASP A 26 11.73 1.41 58.98
C ASP A 26 11.21 0.50 60.11
N GLY A 27 10.64 -0.65 59.76
CA GLY A 27 10.14 -1.65 60.71
C GLY A 27 9.21 -2.67 60.07
N ARG A 28 8.99 -3.80 60.77
CA ARG A 28 8.21 -4.94 60.25
C ARG A 28 6.81 -4.54 59.78
N ALA A 29 6.09 -3.75 60.58
CA ALA A 29 4.75 -3.29 60.22
C ALA A 29 4.76 -2.39 58.96
N TYR A 30 5.71 -1.46 58.86
CA TYR A 30 5.88 -0.58 57.71
C TYR A 30 6.23 -1.37 56.44
N ARG A 31 7.23 -2.27 56.52
CA ARG A 31 7.63 -3.11 55.38
C ARG A 31 6.50 -4.03 54.93
N ILE A 32 5.76 -4.66 55.85
CA ILE A 32 4.59 -5.50 55.48
C ILE A 32 3.52 -4.65 54.81
N TYR A 33 3.19 -3.48 55.36
CA TYR A 33 2.19 -2.59 54.78
C TYR A 33 2.57 -2.15 53.36
N HIS A 34 3.79 -1.62 53.16
CA HIS A 34 4.24 -1.17 51.85
C HIS A 34 4.34 -2.34 50.86
N ASN A 35 4.91 -3.49 51.23
CA ASN A 35 4.98 -4.66 50.34
C ASN A 35 3.58 -5.19 49.96
N THR A 36 2.64 -5.27 50.91
CA THR A 36 1.29 -5.79 50.65
C THR A 36 0.53 -4.84 49.74
N THR A 37 0.63 -3.54 50.00
CA THR A 37 -0.05 -2.51 49.20
C THR A 37 0.54 -2.44 47.80
N SER A 38 1.88 -2.48 47.67
CA SER A 38 2.54 -2.48 46.36
C SER A 38 2.19 -3.71 45.52
N LYS A 39 2.11 -4.89 46.14
CA LYS A 39 1.71 -6.12 45.44
C LYS A 39 0.27 -6.06 44.96
N PHE A 40 -0.69 -5.82 45.85
CA PHE A 40 -2.11 -6.03 45.55
C PHE A 40 -2.81 -4.79 44.99
N ASN A 41 -2.35 -3.57 45.29
CA ASN A 41 -3.00 -2.35 44.80
C ASN A 41 -2.35 -1.76 43.55
N GLY A 42 -1.07 -2.01 43.32
CA GLY A 42 -0.37 -1.58 42.10
C GLY A 42 -0.08 -2.75 41.17
N PHE A 43 0.91 -3.58 41.55
CA PHE A 43 1.47 -4.61 40.69
C PHE A 43 0.41 -5.57 40.13
N TYR A 44 -0.45 -6.13 40.99
CA TYR A 44 -1.50 -7.06 40.56
C TYR A 44 -2.45 -6.43 39.54
N TYR A 45 -3.04 -5.27 39.86
CA TYR A 45 -4.00 -4.61 38.96
C TYR A 45 -3.37 -4.08 37.67
N ALA A 46 -2.10 -3.68 37.71
CA ALA A 46 -1.38 -3.30 36.52
C ALA A 46 -1.16 -4.51 35.60
N ASN A 47 -0.75 -5.67 36.16
CA ASN A 47 -0.60 -6.89 35.37
C ASN A 47 -1.93 -7.42 34.81
N GLU A 48 -3.04 -7.28 35.53
CA GLU A 48 -4.37 -7.62 34.96
C GLU A 48 -4.68 -6.76 33.74
N ALA A 49 -4.34 -5.46 33.76
CA ALA A 49 -4.51 -4.57 32.61
C ALA A 49 -3.54 -4.93 31.46
N MET A 50 -2.30 -5.34 31.77
CA MET A 50 -1.34 -5.83 30.76
C MET A 50 -1.85 -7.11 30.09
N LEU A 51 -2.42 -8.05 30.84
CA LEU A 51 -3.00 -9.28 30.31
C LEU A 51 -4.24 -9.02 29.44
N GLU A 52 -5.07 -8.06 29.83
CA GLU A 52 -6.22 -7.62 29.01
C GLU A 52 -5.73 -6.99 27.70
N ALA A 53 -4.66 -6.20 27.75
CA ALA A 53 -4.06 -5.59 26.56
C ALA A 53 -3.41 -6.63 25.65
N ASP A 54 -2.66 -7.58 26.19
CA ASP A 54 -2.02 -8.67 25.42
C ASP A 54 -3.05 -9.49 24.62
N LYS A 55 -4.20 -9.81 25.24
CA LYS A 55 -5.31 -10.46 24.52
C LYS A 55 -5.85 -9.61 23.39
N LYS A 56 -6.08 -8.32 23.65
CA LYS A 56 -6.58 -7.40 22.62
C LYS A 56 -5.59 -7.23 21.48
N ILE A 57 -4.29 -7.20 21.76
CA ILE A 57 -3.23 -7.16 20.76
C ILE A 57 -3.25 -8.44 19.92
N GLN A 58 -3.40 -9.61 20.55
CA GLN A 58 -3.51 -10.89 19.84
C GLN A 58 -4.76 -10.97 18.96
N GLU A 59 -5.90 -10.43 19.41
CA GLU A 59 -7.15 -10.38 18.63
C GLU A 59 -7.07 -9.41 17.45
N LEU A 60 -6.28 -8.35 17.55
CA LEU A 60 -6.06 -7.37 16.48
C LEU A 60 -4.95 -7.78 15.51
N TYR A 61 -4.09 -8.71 15.89
CA TYR A 61 -2.95 -9.12 15.08
C TYR A 61 -3.37 -10.13 14.03
N GLU A 62 -3.23 -9.74 12.76
CA GLU A 62 -3.44 -10.62 11.62
C GLU A 62 -2.07 -11.18 11.16
N PRO A 63 -1.81 -12.48 11.36
CA PRO A 63 -0.54 -13.10 10.99
C PRO A 63 -0.40 -13.23 9.47
N ASN A 64 0.73 -12.75 8.95
CA ASN A 64 1.19 -13.08 7.62
C ASN A 64 1.95 -14.42 7.65
N TRP A 65 1.28 -15.51 7.28
CA TRP A 65 1.84 -16.86 7.35
C TRP A 65 2.91 -17.17 6.30
N ASP A 66 3.05 -16.33 5.27
CA ASP A 66 4.04 -16.51 4.19
C ASP A 66 5.45 -16.12 4.65
N GLU A 67 5.53 -15.19 5.59
CA GLU A 67 6.76 -14.68 6.17
C GLU A 67 7.09 -15.36 7.50
N ILE A 68 8.37 -15.29 7.89
CA ILE A 68 8.76 -15.70 9.24
C ILE A 68 8.05 -14.82 10.25
N LEU A 69 7.17 -15.43 11.06
CA LEU A 69 6.41 -14.70 12.03
C LEU A 69 7.32 -14.08 13.11
N PRO A 70 6.98 -12.90 13.62
CA PRO A 70 7.73 -12.31 14.72
C PRO A 70 7.54 -13.15 15.99
N LEU A 71 8.64 -13.32 16.74
CA LEU A 71 8.66 -13.99 18.05
C LEU A 71 7.91 -13.19 19.11
N PHE A 72 7.80 -11.88 18.92
CA PHE A 72 7.01 -10.98 19.74
C PHE A 72 5.91 -10.36 18.90
N ILE A 73 4.65 -10.55 19.31
CA ILE A 73 3.54 -9.80 18.75
C ILE A 73 3.57 -8.43 19.44
N ASP A 74 4.08 -7.44 18.73
CA ASP A 74 4.12 -6.07 19.22
C ASP A 74 3.00 -5.23 18.59
N THR A 75 2.66 -4.10 19.21
CA THR A 75 1.71 -3.14 18.64
C THR A 75 2.32 -2.35 17.49
N ASP A 76 1.44 -1.90 16.59
CA ASP A 76 1.60 -0.83 15.60
C ASP A 76 0.86 0.44 16.06
N GLU A 77 0.93 1.51 15.27
CA GLU A 77 0.33 2.80 15.62
C GLU A 77 -1.19 2.70 15.86
N ASN A 78 -1.93 1.88 15.11
CA ASN A 78 -3.38 1.72 15.26
C ASN A 78 -3.70 0.80 16.45
N SER A 79 -3.08 -0.38 16.52
CA SER A 79 -3.34 -1.34 17.60
C SER A 79 -2.91 -0.80 18.98
N ALA A 80 -1.83 0.00 19.05
CA ALA A 80 -1.40 0.68 20.27
C ALA A 80 -2.49 1.61 20.82
N GLN A 81 -3.09 2.45 19.97
CA GLN A 81 -4.15 3.39 20.38
C GLN A 81 -5.34 2.70 21.04
N GLN A 82 -5.68 1.50 20.55
CA GLN A 82 -6.80 0.71 21.08
C GLN A 82 -6.53 0.15 22.49
N VAL A 83 -5.28 0.03 22.91
CA VAL A 83 -4.88 -0.46 24.25
C VAL A 83 -4.37 0.63 25.17
N TYR A 84 -4.26 1.89 24.73
CA TYR A 84 -3.82 3.02 25.55
C TYR A 84 -4.54 3.13 26.92
N PRO A 85 -5.87 2.95 27.04
CA PRO A 85 -6.53 3.03 28.33
C PRO A 85 -6.07 1.98 29.34
N LEU A 86 -5.73 0.79 28.86
CA LEU A 86 -5.20 -0.29 29.69
C LEU A 86 -3.76 0.02 30.11
N MET A 87 -2.96 0.57 29.20
CA MET A 87 -1.58 0.98 29.49
C MET A 87 -1.51 2.17 30.45
N GLU A 88 -2.36 3.19 30.29
CA GLU A 88 -2.48 4.30 31.23
C GLU A 88 -2.89 3.80 32.63
N ARG A 89 -3.84 2.87 32.70
CA ARG A 89 -4.21 2.23 33.96
C ARG A 89 -3.03 1.51 34.62
N ALA A 90 -2.25 0.74 33.85
CA ALA A 90 -1.06 0.06 34.36
C ALA A 90 -0.02 1.07 34.88
N ILE A 91 0.30 2.10 34.09
CA ILE A 91 1.24 3.16 34.44
C ILE A 91 0.78 3.91 35.69
N GLU A 92 -0.50 4.29 35.79
CA GLU A 92 -1.04 5.04 36.93
C GLU A 92 -0.94 4.23 38.22
N LYS A 93 -1.34 2.95 38.18
CA LYS A 93 -1.30 2.03 39.33
C LYS A 93 0.13 1.81 39.82
N CYS A 94 1.06 1.56 38.90
CA CYS A 94 2.47 1.36 39.24
C CYS A 94 3.15 2.65 39.70
N SER A 95 2.88 3.79 39.06
CA SER A 95 3.45 5.09 39.44
C SER A 95 3.01 5.49 40.85
N LYS A 96 1.74 5.27 41.21
CA LYS A 96 1.25 5.47 42.59
C LYS A 96 2.01 4.62 43.60
N VAL A 97 2.39 3.40 43.23
CA VAL A 97 3.21 2.52 44.08
C VAL A 97 4.62 3.09 44.24
N VAL A 98 5.27 3.44 43.13
CA VAL A 98 6.61 4.04 43.14
C VAL A 98 6.62 5.30 44.00
N ASP A 99 5.67 6.20 43.83
CA ASP A 99 5.63 7.48 44.56
C ASP A 99 5.35 7.30 46.06
N ARG A 100 4.36 6.47 46.41
CA ARG A 100 3.83 6.42 47.78
C ARG A 100 4.45 5.31 48.63
N HIS A 101 5.01 4.28 48.00
CA HIS A 101 5.50 3.08 48.68
C HIS A 101 6.99 2.84 48.53
N THR A 102 7.73 3.73 47.85
CA THR A 102 9.20 3.75 47.92
C THR A 102 9.67 4.20 49.30
N MET A 103 10.26 3.28 50.06
CA MET A 103 10.71 3.53 51.43
C MET A 103 12.11 4.19 51.45
N THR A 104 12.21 5.38 52.02
CA THR A 104 13.45 6.18 52.14
C THR A 104 13.72 6.65 53.58
N PRO A 105 13.89 5.73 54.54
CA PRO A 105 14.24 6.06 55.91
C PRO A 105 15.65 6.65 56.03
N SER A 106 15.82 7.59 56.95
CA SER A 106 17.13 8.14 57.30
C SER A 106 18.08 7.06 57.84
N LYS A 107 19.40 7.28 57.73
CA LYS A 107 20.43 6.38 58.30
C LYS A 107 20.18 6.05 59.79
N ARG A 108 19.57 6.98 60.54
CA ARG A 108 19.24 6.81 61.96
C ARG A 108 18.01 5.93 62.19
N ASP A 109 17.06 5.94 61.27
CA ASP A 109 15.79 5.22 61.37
C ASP A 109 15.83 3.86 60.66
N ARG A 110 16.85 3.61 59.85
CA ARG A 110 17.08 2.34 59.16
C ARG A 110 17.45 1.24 60.16
N LYS A 111 16.69 0.15 60.16
CA LYS A 111 16.93 -1.01 61.03
C LYS A 111 17.86 -2.00 60.34
N SER A 112 18.74 -2.65 61.10
CA SER A 112 19.66 -3.69 60.62
C SER A 112 18.98 -5.00 60.22
N ILE A 113 17.65 -5.06 60.28
CA ILE A 113 16.87 -6.26 60.00
C ILE A 113 16.89 -6.51 58.49
N LYS A 114 17.38 -7.69 58.08
CA LYS A 114 17.42 -8.13 56.68
C LYS A 114 16.07 -8.60 56.12
N TRP A 115 15.08 -8.94 56.96
CA TRP A 115 13.82 -9.51 56.49
C TRP A 115 12.55 -8.95 57.16
N PRO A 116 11.46 -8.70 56.40
CA PRO A 116 11.39 -8.67 54.93
C PRO A 116 12.16 -7.47 54.37
N GLU A 117 12.53 -7.49 53.09
CA GLU A 117 13.12 -6.32 52.39
C GLU A 117 12.16 -5.11 52.45
N MET A 118 12.71 -3.90 52.26
CA MET A 118 11.97 -2.66 52.49
C MET A 118 10.68 -2.62 51.67
N ASN A 119 10.83 -2.58 50.35
CA ASN A 119 9.76 -2.86 49.42
C ASN A 119 10.36 -3.56 48.19
N LYS A 120 10.02 -4.82 47.99
CA LYS A 120 10.59 -5.67 46.94
C LYS A 120 9.86 -5.62 45.61
N TRP A 121 8.81 -4.78 45.52
CA TRP A 121 7.95 -4.68 44.33
C TRP A 121 8.23 -3.38 43.56
N ILE A 122 9.20 -2.56 43.97
CA ILE A 122 9.40 -1.24 43.35
C ILE A 122 9.97 -1.40 41.94
N ASP A 123 11.00 -2.21 41.81
CA ASP A 123 11.59 -2.67 40.54
C ASP A 123 10.56 -3.39 39.65
N ASP A 124 9.74 -4.28 40.22
CA ASP A 124 8.65 -4.93 39.48
C ASP A 124 7.64 -3.91 38.92
N ASN A 125 7.27 -2.89 39.69
CA ASN A 125 6.35 -1.83 39.21
C ASN A 125 7.00 -0.93 38.17
N TYR A 126 8.29 -0.63 38.27
CA TYR A 126 9.02 0.09 37.22
C TYR A 126 9.08 -0.72 35.93
N THR A 127 9.27 -2.05 36.03
CA THR A 127 9.28 -2.95 34.88
C THR A 127 7.96 -2.85 34.11
N VAL A 128 6.82 -3.00 34.81
CA VAL A 128 5.49 -2.85 34.19
C VAL A 128 5.28 -1.47 33.57
N ILE A 129 5.80 -0.39 34.18
CA ILE A 129 5.75 0.96 33.58
C ILE A 129 6.53 1.01 32.26
N GLY A 130 7.73 0.42 32.22
CA GLY A 130 8.57 0.38 31.02
C GLY A 130 7.90 -0.39 29.88
N GLU A 131 7.32 -1.55 30.19
CA GLU A 131 6.57 -2.39 29.25
C GLU A 131 5.31 -1.69 28.74
N ALA A 132 4.55 -1.03 29.64
CA ALA A 132 3.38 -0.27 29.25
C ALA A 132 3.73 0.90 28.32
N TYR A 133 4.85 1.61 28.55
CA TYR A 133 5.32 2.63 27.61
C TYR A 133 5.78 2.05 26.27
N TYR A 134 6.35 0.84 26.26
CA TYR A 134 6.72 0.14 25.03
C TYR A 134 5.49 -0.20 24.19
N ILE A 135 4.45 -0.77 24.79
CA ILE A 135 3.16 -1.07 24.13
C ILE A 135 2.46 0.21 23.66
N LYS A 136 2.69 1.34 24.32
CA LYS A 136 2.21 2.66 23.88
C LYS A 136 3.06 3.30 22.78
N GLU A 137 4.11 2.62 22.31
CA GLU A 137 5.13 3.15 21.39
C GLU A 137 5.85 4.43 21.87
N ASP A 138 5.77 4.73 23.18
CA ASP A 138 6.56 5.80 23.81
C ASP A 138 7.96 5.24 24.16
N PHE A 139 8.70 4.85 23.12
CA PHE A 139 9.99 4.16 23.24
C PHE A 139 11.02 4.97 24.03
N ALA A 140 10.97 6.31 23.97
CA ALA A 140 11.88 7.17 24.72
C ALA A 140 11.68 7.05 26.25
N LYS A 141 10.43 7.04 26.72
CA LYS A 141 10.15 6.82 28.14
C LYS A 141 10.42 5.39 28.56
N SER A 142 10.08 4.42 27.71
CA SER A 142 10.40 3.02 27.98
C SER A 142 11.92 2.82 28.16
N GLU A 143 12.73 3.40 27.25
CA GLU A 143 14.19 3.39 27.31
C GLU A 143 14.70 4.02 28.61
N GLU A 144 14.18 5.18 29.03
CA GLU A 144 14.57 5.84 30.28
C GLU A 144 14.36 4.92 31.49
N ILE A 145 13.22 4.25 31.56
CA ILE A 145 12.84 3.36 32.67
C ILE A 145 13.75 2.13 32.71
N PHE A 146 14.00 1.46 31.59
CA PHE A 146 14.88 0.29 31.56
C PHE A 146 16.36 0.65 31.77
N LEU A 147 16.81 1.82 31.31
CA LEU A 147 18.14 2.35 31.67
C LEU A 147 18.24 2.65 33.17
N PHE A 148 17.18 3.19 33.77
CA PHE A 148 17.12 3.42 35.22
C PHE A 148 17.20 2.09 35.98
N LEU A 149 16.41 1.09 35.61
CA LEU A 149 16.42 -0.25 36.24
C LEU A 149 17.79 -0.90 36.14
N ALA A 150 18.39 -0.95 34.94
CA ALA A 150 19.71 -1.53 34.72
C ALA A 150 20.82 -0.86 35.57
N ARG A 151 20.68 0.42 35.90
CA ARG A 151 21.66 1.20 36.68
C ARG A 151 21.43 1.16 38.18
N THR A 152 20.17 1.07 38.62
CA THR A 152 19.79 1.27 40.02
C THR A 152 19.50 -0.01 40.78
N VAL A 153 19.09 -1.07 40.08
CA VAL A 153 18.81 -2.38 40.66
C VAL A 153 20.02 -3.29 40.43
N ASP A 154 20.80 -3.50 41.49
CA ASP A 154 22.03 -4.33 41.44
C ASP A 154 21.70 -5.81 41.64
N THR A 155 20.87 -6.36 40.75
CA THR A 155 20.61 -7.79 40.66
C THR A 155 20.82 -8.26 39.22
N ARG A 156 21.36 -9.48 39.06
CA ARG A 156 21.61 -10.05 37.72
C ARG A 156 20.31 -10.16 36.93
N ASP A 157 19.25 -10.61 37.58
CA ASP A 157 17.92 -10.74 37.00
C ASP A 157 17.41 -9.39 36.44
N ALA A 158 17.37 -8.34 37.26
CA ALA A 158 16.88 -7.03 36.81
C ALA A 158 17.75 -6.42 35.71
N GLN A 159 19.08 -6.60 35.76
CA GLN A 159 20.00 -6.11 34.74
C GLN A 159 19.81 -6.84 33.41
N ALA A 160 19.75 -8.17 33.42
CA ALA A 160 19.54 -8.98 32.23
C ALA A 160 18.19 -8.67 31.57
N TRP A 161 17.11 -8.63 32.36
CA TRP A 161 15.77 -8.26 31.89
C TRP A 161 15.76 -6.86 31.25
N SER A 162 16.36 -5.88 31.92
CA SER A 162 16.42 -4.51 31.40
C SER A 162 17.21 -4.40 30.10
N PHE A 163 18.35 -5.11 29.98
CA PHE A 163 19.13 -5.12 28.75
C PHE A 163 18.41 -5.83 27.61
N SER A 164 17.66 -6.91 27.89
CA SER A 164 16.81 -7.59 26.91
C SER A 164 15.73 -6.66 26.35
N TRP A 165 15.01 -5.95 27.24
CA TRP A 165 14.01 -4.96 26.84
C TRP A 165 14.60 -3.76 26.08
N LEU A 166 15.76 -3.25 26.49
CA LEU A 166 16.46 -2.22 25.70
C LEU A 166 16.84 -2.73 24.31
N GLY A 167 17.22 -4.00 24.19
CA GLY A 167 17.42 -4.67 22.91
C GLY A 167 16.16 -4.62 22.03
N ARG A 168 15.01 -5.01 22.58
CA ARG A 168 13.70 -4.97 21.89
C ARG A 168 13.30 -3.55 21.48
N ILE A 169 13.48 -2.56 22.35
CA ILE A 169 13.22 -1.14 22.03
C ILE A 169 14.05 -0.73 20.82
N TYR A 170 15.35 -1.02 20.82
CA TYR A 170 16.21 -0.64 19.72
C TYR A 170 15.96 -1.44 18.43
N LEU A 171 15.39 -2.65 18.50
CA LEU A 171 14.91 -3.38 17.32
C LEU A 171 13.71 -2.68 16.68
N ARG A 172 12.77 -2.20 17.51
CA ARG A 172 11.59 -1.43 17.06
C ARG A 172 11.97 -0.07 16.49
N THR A 173 12.93 0.63 17.08
CA THR A 173 13.44 1.91 16.55
C THR A 173 14.52 1.75 15.48
N GLU A 174 14.69 0.54 14.93
CA GLU A 174 15.64 0.19 13.85
C GLU A 174 17.12 0.51 14.14
N ASN A 175 17.48 0.66 15.41
CA ASN A 175 18.86 0.92 15.83
C ASN A 175 19.59 -0.39 16.13
N LEU A 176 19.91 -1.15 15.07
CA LEU A 176 20.51 -2.48 15.18
C LEU A 176 21.84 -2.49 15.95
N VAL A 177 22.61 -1.39 15.91
CA VAL A 177 23.89 -1.27 16.63
C VAL A 177 23.66 -1.22 18.14
N LYS A 178 22.73 -0.37 18.59
CA LYS A 178 22.39 -0.31 20.02
C LYS A 178 21.70 -1.59 20.48
N ALA A 179 20.83 -2.18 19.66
CA ALA A 179 20.18 -3.45 19.94
C ALA A 179 21.21 -4.55 20.21
N LYS A 180 22.16 -4.76 19.28
CA LYS A 180 23.27 -5.72 19.44
C LYS A 180 24.02 -5.50 20.75
N ASN A 181 24.37 -4.25 21.07
CA ASN A 181 25.14 -3.92 22.26
C ASN A 181 24.39 -4.22 23.56
N MET A 182 23.07 -4.02 23.60
CA MET A 182 22.28 -4.32 24.80
C MET A 182 22.02 -5.82 24.92
N LEU A 183 21.67 -6.49 23.84
CA LEU A 183 21.44 -7.95 23.85
C LEU A 183 22.72 -8.72 24.23
N ALA A 184 23.89 -8.31 23.72
CA ALA A 184 25.17 -8.89 24.13
C ALA A 184 25.50 -8.66 25.61
N LYS A 185 24.96 -7.62 26.25
CA LYS A 185 25.06 -7.44 27.71
C LYS A 185 24.09 -8.35 28.45
N ALA A 186 22.86 -8.50 27.95
CA ALA A 186 21.87 -9.40 28.53
C ALA A 186 22.39 -10.85 28.54
N GLU A 187 22.96 -11.30 27.43
CA GLU A 187 23.49 -12.65 27.22
C GLU A 187 24.62 -13.03 28.22
N GLN A 188 25.40 -12.06 28.70
CA GLN A 188 26.46 -12.30 29.67
C GLN A 188 25.95 -12.79 31.03
N TYR A 189 24.68 -12.56 31.34
CA TYR A 189 24.06 -12.98 32.60
C TYR A 189 23.48 -14.39 32.46
N THR A 190 24.30 -15.41 32.71
CA THR A 190 23.91 -16.83 32.59
C THR A 190 23.24 -17.41 33.84
N ASP A 191 23.50 -16.82 35.02
CA ASP A 191 22.93 -17.21 36.32
C ASP A 191 21.74 -16.29 36.67
N VAL A 192 20.67 -16.42 35.88
CA VAL A 192 19.39 -15.71 36.04
C VAL A 192 18.22 -16.69 35.90
N SER A 193 17.01 -16.25 36.27
CA SER A 193 15.82 -17.10 36.19
C SER A 193 15.51 -17.60 34.76
N ASP A 194 14.84 -18.76 34.66
CA ASP A 194 14.46 -19.36 33.36
C ASP A 194 13.67 -18.38 32.48
N GLU A 195 12.77 -17.59 33.08
CA GLU A 195 11.93 -16.60 32.39
C GLU A 195 12.77 -15.52 31.68
N ILE A 196 13.80 -15.01 32.35
CA ILE A 196 14.69 -13.99 31.81
C ILE A 196 15.57 -14.57 30.71
N ARG A 197 16.01 -15.82 30.85
CA ARG A 197 16.78 -16.53 29.82
C ARG A 197 15.95 -16.76 28.56
N ILE A 198 14.69 -17.18 28.71
CA ILE A 198 13.75 -17.33 27.60
C ILE A 198 13.58 -15.99 26.88
N GLN A 199 13.26 -14.92 27.61
CA GLN A 199 13.08 -13.60 27.01
C GLN A 199 14.34 -13.10 26.28
N THR A 200 15.51 -13.26 26.89
CA THR A 200 16.80 -12.86 26.30
C THR A 200 17.08 -13.64 25.02
N ASN A 201 16.89 -14.96 25.04
CA ASN A 201 17.07 -15.81 23.86
C ASN A 201 16.11 -15.42 22.74
N LEU A 202 14.82 -15.21 23.03
CA LEU A 202 13.85 -14.78 22.01
C LEU A 202 14.20 -13.40 21.44
N ALA A 203 14.69 -12.46 22.25
CA ALA A 203 15.13 -11.15 21.78
C ALA A 203 16.40 -11.23 20.91
N LEU A 204 17.34 -12.12 21.24
CA LEU A 204 18.50 -12.44 20.39
C LEU A 204 18.06 -13.08 19.08
N ALA A 205 17.19 -14.08 19.13
CA ALA A 205 16.64 -14.72 17.94
C ALA A 205 15.94 -13.71 17.03
N GLN A 206 15.09 -12.83 17.57
CA GLN A 206 14.42 -11.79 16.80
C GLN A 206 15.41 -10.82 16.12
N PHE A 207 16.52 -10.48 16.81
CA PHE A 207 17.59 -9.68 16.22
C PHE A 207 18.28 -10.40 15.04
N HIS A 208 18.44 -11.72 15.14
CA HIS A 208 19.02 -12.54 14.09
C HIS A 208 18.07 -12.76 12.90
N ILE A 209 16.76 -12.96 13.16
CA ILE A 209 15.71 -12.98 12.12
C ILE A 209 15.69 -11.67 11.33
N LYS A 210 15.71 -10.51 12.00
CA LYS A 210 15.75 -9.19 11.33
C LYS A 210 17.05 -8.95 10.53
N LYS A 211 18.05 -9.81 10.68
CA LYS A 211 19.31 -9.78 9.93
C LYS A 211 19.43 -10.91 8.91
N GLU A 212 18.37 -11.69 8.73
CA GLU A 212 18.35 -12.87 7.87
C GLU A 212 19.46 -13.88 8.20
N ASN A 213 19.88 -13.93 9.47
CA ASN A 213 20.84 -14.91 9.97
C ASN A 213 20.07 -16.00 10.73
N PHE A 214 19.45 -16.88 9.95
CA PHE A 214 18.49 -17.86 10.47
C PHE A 214 19.17 -18.97 11.29
N GLU A 215 20.42 -19.34 10.99
CA GLU A 215 21.16 -20.36 11.75
C GLU A 215 21.37 -19.97 13.21
N GLU A 216 21.75 -18.70 13.46
CA GLU A 216 21.88 -18.23 14.84
C GLU A 216 20.51 -18.01 15.49
N ALA A 217 19.49 -17.60 14.73
CA ALA A 217 18.12 -17.51 15.25
C ALA A 217 17.61 -18.86 15.76
N ILE A 218 17.79 -19.93 14.97
CA ILE A 218 17.44 -21.32 15.32
C ILE A 218 18.03 -21.68 16.69
N ARG A 219 19.33 -21.47 16.88
CA ARG A 219 20.02 -21.82 18.13
C ARG A 219 19.43 -21.14 19.36
N TYR A 220 19.06 -19.85 19.23
CA TYR A 220 18.44 -19.12 20.35
C TYR A 220 16.98 -19.54 20.57
N ILE A 221 16.23 -19.85 19.51
CA ILE A 221 14.84 -20.33 19.62
C ILE A 221 14.81 -21.70 20.32
N GLU A 222 15.66 -22.64 19.92
CA GLU A 222 15.82 -23.95 20.57
C GLU A 222 16.16 -23.79 22.06
N ALA A 223 17.12 -22.92 22.37
CA ALA A 223 17.51 -22.63 23.74
C ALA A 223 16.37 -22.01 24.58
N ALA A 224 15.45 -21.26 23.97
CA ALA A 224 14.26 -20.77 24.64
C ALA A 224 13.20 -21.87 24.84
N ILE A 225 12.99 -22.73 23.85
CA ILE A 225 12.05 -23.85 23.90
C ILE A 225 12.45 -24.84 25.00
N ASP A 226 13.73 -25.19 25.10
CA ASP A 226 14.27 -26.12 26.12
C ASP A 226 14.01 -25.67 27.56
N LEU A 227 13.92 -24.36 27.79
CA LEU A 227 13.65 -23.76 29.10
C LEU A 227 12.16 -23.61 29.39
N THR A 228 11.31 -23.71 28.37
CA THR A 228 9.87 -23.47 28.49
C THR A 228 9.17 -24.69 29.06
N LYS A 229 8.62 -24.56 30.27
CA LYS A 229 8.08 -25.70 31.04
C LYS A 229 6.77 -26.26 30.47
N LYS A 230 5.94 -25.41 29.87
CA LYS A 230 4.63 -25.78 29.32
C LYS A 230 4.76 -25.98 27.82
N LYS A 231 4.57 -27.21 27.36
CA LYS A 231 4.59 -27.55 25.92
C LYS A 231 3.62 -26.76 25.04
N LYS A 232 2.51 -26.25 25.61
CA LYS A 232 1.58 -25.41 24.85
C LYS A 232 2.16 -24.04 24.52
N ASP A 233 2.98 -23.52 25.42
CA ASP A 233 3.54 -22.18 25.32
C ASP A 233 4.74 -22.16 24.34
N THR A 234 5.19 -23.33 23.85
CA THR A 234 6.24 -23.45 22.83
C THR A 234 5.72 -23.48 21.40
N ALA A 235 4.41 -23.62 21.18
CA ALA A 235 3.86 -23.89 19.85
C ALA A 235 4.20 -22.82 18.81
N ARG A 236 4.00 -21.53 19.13
CA ARG A 236 4.35 -20.42 18.22
C ARG A 236 5.85 -20.37 17.95
N ASN A 237 6.68 -20.58 18.97
CA ASN A 237 8.14 -20.58 18.81
C ASN A 237 8.62 -21.77 17.97
N LEU A 238 7.97 -22.94 18.09
CA LEU A 238 8.24 -24.11 17.23
C LEU A 238 7.82 -23.85 15.79
N PHE A 239 6.69 -23.16 15.57
CA PHE A 239 6.28 -22.76 14.22
C PHE A 239 7.31 -21.82 13.58
N ILE A 240 7.77 -20.81 14.33
CA ILE A 240 8.81 -19.89 13.86
C ILE A 240 10.15 -20.61 13.65
N LEU A 241 10.49 -21.57 14.51
CA LEU A 241 11.67 -22.42 14.33
C LEU A 241 11.60 -23.19 13.00
N ALA A 242 10.44 -23.78 12.69
CA ALA A 242 10.23 -24.49 11.44
C ALA A 242 10.34 -23.56 10.22
N GLN A 243 9.81 -22.33 10.30
CA GLN A 243 10.01 -21.32 9.26
C GLN A 243 11.49 -20.97 9.08
N CYS A 244 12.24 -20.75 10.16
CA CYS A 244 13.69 -20.51 10.06
C CYS A 244 14.45 -21.70 9.46
N LEU A 245 14.11 -22.94 9.84
CA LEU A 245 14.71 -24.16 9.27
C LEU A 245 14.46 -24.26 7.76
N ARG A 246 13.23 -23.95 7.32
CA ARG A 246 12.88 -23.88 5.90
C ARG A 246 13.75 -22.88 5.15
N GLU A 247 13.91 -21.66 5.67
CA GLU A 247 14.74 -20.63 5.02
C GLU A 247 16.23 -21.01 4.96
N THR A 248 16.73 -21.85 5.88
CA THR A 248 18.09 -22.41 5.80
C THR A 248 18.24 -23.57 4.81
N GLY A 249 17.14 -24.03 4.20
CA GLY A 249 17.11 -25.16 3.27
C GLY A 249 17.07 -26.54 3.92
N ASP A 250 16.89 -26.63 5.25
CA ASP A 250 16.73 -27.90 5.97
C ASP A 250 15.25 -28.32 5.98
N SER A 251 14.74 -28.71 4.80
CA SER A 251 13.34 -29.07 4.62
C SER A 251 12.90 -30.26 5.49
N GLU A 252 13.77 -31.23 5.74
CA GLU A 252 13.43 -32.40 6.57
C GLU A 252 13.18 -31.97 8.02
N ALA A 253 14.10 -31.21 8.63
CA ALA A 253 13.94 -30.71 9.98
C ALA A 253 12.75 -29.74 10.10
N ALA A 254 12.51 -28.91 9.07
CA ALA A 254 11.38 -28.00 9.03
C ALA A 254 10.04 -28.76 9.02
N ILE A 255 9.89 -29.77 8.16
CA ILE A 255 8.70 -30.64 8.07
C ILE A 255 8.44 -31.34 9.40
N GLU A 256 9.47 -31.94 10.01
CA GLU A 256 9.34 -32.58 11.33
C GLU A 256 8.89 -31.59 12.41
N THR A 257 9.42 -30.36 12.38
CA THR A 257 9.09 -29.33 13.36
C THR A 257 7.67 -28.80 13.16
N PHE A 258 7.21 -28.59 11.92
CA PHE A 258 5.82 -28.23 11.63
C PHE A 258 4.85 -29.32 12.10
N ASN A 259 5.15 -30.59 11.82
CA ASN A 259 4.34 -31.70 12.32
C ASN A 259 4.28 -31.72 13.86
N ALA A 260 5.41 -31.43 14.53
CA ALA A 260 5.43 -31.30 15.99
C ALA A 260 4.53 -30.15 16.51
N VAL A 261 4.30 -29.08 15.73
CA VAL A 261 3.31 -28.04 16.07
C VAL A 261 1.88 -28.56 15.93
N ALA A 262 1.58 -29.28 14.84
CA ALA A 262 0.26 -29.85 14.60
C ALA A 262 -0.15 -30.88 15.67
N ASP A 263 0.82 -31.64 16.20
CA ASP A 263 0.61 -32.60 17.29
C ASP A 263 0.36 -31.95 18.67
N LEU A 264 0.67 -30.66 18.82
CA LEU A 264 0.41 -29.93 20.06
C LEU A 264 -1.04 -29.48 20.14
N ARG A 265 -1.57 -29.38 21.37
CA ARG A 265 -2.90 -28.80 21.59
C ARG A 265 -2.82 -27.27 21.49
N THR A 266 -2.91 -26.76 20.27
CA THR A 266 -2.81 -25.35 19.82
C THR A 266 -4.18 -24.77 19.41
N PRO A 267 -4.28 -23.45 19.17
CA PRO A 267 -5.40 -22.88 18.42
C PRO A 267 -5.50 -23.52 17.02
N TYR A 268 -6.73 -23.69 16.53
CA TYR A 268 -6.98 -24.43 15.28
C TYR A 268 -6.23 -23.84 14.08
N GLU A 269 -6.25 -22.52 13.93
CA GLU A 269 -5.56 -21.83 12.83
C GLU A 269 -4.05 -22.14 12.80
N LEU A 270 -3.38 -22.18 13.96
CA LEU A 270 -1.95 -22.53 14.02
C LEU A 270 -1.70 -23.99 13.65
N GLU A 271 -2.61 -24.91 14.02
CA GLU A 271 -2.55 -26.31 13.60
C GLU A 271 -2.71 -26.43 12.08
N PHE A 272 -3.73 -25.77 11.52
CA PHE A 272 -4.01 -25.73 10.10
C PHE A 272 -2.80 -25.20 9.32
N GLN A 273 -2.28 -24.04 9.72
CA GLN A 273 -1.14 -23.41 9.08
C GLN A 273 0.12 -24.25 9.22
N ALA A 274 0.33 -24.98 10.32
CA ALA A 274 1.47 -25.88 10.44
C ALA A 274 1.41 -27.00 9.38
N LYS A 275 0.23 -27.57 9.12
CA LYS A 275 0.05 -28.59 8.09
C LYS A 275 0.21 -28.03 6.67
N ILE A 276 -0.32 -26.84 6.40
CA ILE A 276 -0.11 -26.15 5.11
C ILE A 276 1.37 -25.86 4.89
N GLN A 277 2.05 -25.25 5.87
CA GLN A 277 3.47 -24.92 5.73
C GLN A 277 4.36 -26.16 5.65
N GLN A 278 3.96 -27.27 6.29
CA GLN A 278 4.60 -28.57 6.09
C GLN A 278 4.52 -29.01 4.62
N ALA A 279 3.35 -28.92 3.99
CA ALA A 279 3.18 -29.25 2.58
C ALA A 279 3.99 -28.31 1.68
N MET A 280 3.96 -27.00 1.95
CA MET A 280 4.71 -25.97 1.22
C MET A 280 6.24 -26.11 1.36
N THR A 281 6.73 -26.85 2.37
CA THR A 281 8.16 -27.11 2.59
C THR A 281 8.65 -28.35 1.85
N TYR A 282 7.74 -29.15 1.27
CA TYR A 282 8.08 -30.33 0.50
C TYR A 282 9.06 -30.01 -0.63
N GLN A 283 10.04 -30.89 -0.79
CA GLN A 283 10.92 -30.90 -1.94
C GLN A 283 11.02 -32.31 -2.45
N ARG A 284 10.90 -32.49 -3.76
CA ARG A 284 10.95 -33.81 -4.40
C ARG A 284 12.25 -34.55 -4.15
N LYS A 285 13.37 -33.82 -3.95
CA LYS A 285 14.67 -34.42 -3.62
C LYS A 285 14.72 -35.03 -2.21
N GLY A 286 13.86 -34.57 -1.30
CA GLY A 286 13.83 -34.94 0.11
C GLY A 286 12.87 -36.09 0.45
N GLY A 287 11.97 -36.50 -0.45
CA GLY A 287 10.99 -37.55 -0.15
C GLY A 287 9.97 -37.80 -1.25
N HIS A 288 8.89 -38.49 -0.89
CA HIS A 288 7.73 -38.75 -1.74
C HIS A 288 6.58 -37.84 -1.30
N SER A 289 5.78 -37.36 -2.26
CA SER A 289 4.63 -36.49 -2.03
C SER A 289 3.40 -37.22 -1.48
N ASP A 290 3.27 -38.54 -1.68
CA ASP A 290 2.08 -39.31 -1.26
C ASP A 290 1.59 -39.02 0.17
N PRO A 291 2.45 -38.97 1.22
CA PRO A 291 2.00 -38.67 2.59
C PRO A 291 1.53 -37.23 2.78
N ILE A 292 2.01 -36.30 1.95
CA ILE A 292 1.64 -34.88 1.99
C ILE A 292 0.34 -34.67 1.26
N ILE A 293 0.16 -35.34 0.11
CA ILE A 293 -1.11 -35.35 -0.61
C ILE A 293 -2.21 -35.97 0.27
N GLU A 294 -1.96 -37.13 0.90
CA GLU A 294 -2.91 -37.76 1.84
C GLU A 294 -3.28 -36.80 3.00
N LEU A 295 -2.29 -36.08 3.55
CA LEU A 295 -2.55 -35.05 4.57
C LEU A 295 -3.47 -33.93 4.05
N LEU A 296 -3.22 -33.42 2.84
CA LEU A 296 -4.02 -32.33 2.26
C LEU A 296 -5.44 -32.81 1.86
N GLU A 297 -5.58 -34.02 1.35
CA GLU A 297 -6.87 -34.65 1.06
C GLU A 297 -7.68 -34.85 2.35
N ASP A 298 -7.06 -35.37 3.43
CA ASP A 298 -7.68 -35.46 4.75
C ASP A 298 -8.13 -34.08 5.28
N MET A 299 -7.39 -33.02 4.94
CA MET A 299 -7.76 -31.65 5.29
C MET A 299 -8.95 -31.14 4.47
N LEU A 300 -9.08 -31.50 3.19
CA LEU A 300 -10.25 -31.17 2.37
C LEU A 300 -11.53 -31.79 2.93
N ASP A 301 -11.42 -32.99 3.52
CA ASP A 301 -12.55 -33.73 4.10
C ASP A 301 -12.97 -33.23 5.51
N ASP A 302 -12.15 -32.44 6.22
CA ASP A 302 -12.50 -31.89 7.54
C ASP A 302 -13.42 -30.66 7.39
N ASP A 303 -14.66 -30.76 7.89
CA ASP A 303 -15.66 -29.69 7.91
C ASP A 303 -15.16 -28.36 8.51
N LYS A 304 -14.12 -28.38 9.34
CA LYS A 304 -13.51 -27.17 9.92
C LYS A 304 -12.71 -26.35 8.91
N ASN A 305 -12.35 -26.94 7.75
CA ASN A 305 -11.52 -26.32 6.72
C ASN A 305 -12.31 -25.66 5.59
N LYS A 306 -13.64 -25.56 5.71
CA LYS A 306 -14.49 -24.95 4.67
C LYS A 306 -14.04 -23.54 4.28
N GLU A 307 -13.60 -22.76 5.26
CA GLU A 307 -13.11 -21.38 5.06
C GLU A 307 -11.65 -21.32 4.55
N TYR A 308 -10.97 -22.46 4.40
CA TYR A 308 -9.56 -22.56 4.04
C TYR A 308 -9.28 -23.48 2.83
N LEU A 309 -10.32 -23.83 2.06
CA LEU A 309 -10.18 -24.74 0.92
C LEU A 309 -9.24 -24.17 -0.14
N ASP A 310 -9.26 -22.85 -0.35
CA ASP A 310 -8.36 -22.11 -1.23
C ASP A 310 -6.87 -22.41 -0.91
N GLN A 311 -6.49 -22.33 0.36
CA GLN A 311 -5.13 -22.59 0.82
C GLN A 311 -4.73 -24.06 0.66
N ILE A 312 -5.67 -24.99 0.84
CA ILE A 312 -5.40 -26.43 0.65
C ILE A 312 -5.18 -26.75 -0.83
N TYR A 313 -6.03 -26.24 -1.73
CA TYR A 313 -5.85 -26.42 -3.17
C TYR A 313 -4.58 -25.74 -3.68
N PHE A 314 -4.24 -24.56 -3.18
CA PHE A 314 -2.97 -23.93 -3.49
C PHE A 314 -1.77 -24.78 -3.05
N ALA A 315 -1.82 -25.37 -1.85
CA ALA A 315 -0.76 -26.27 -1.38
C ALA A 315 -0.67 -27.55 -2.24
N LEU A 316 -1.81 -28.13 -2.65
CA LEU A 316 -1.84 -29.26 -3.60
C LEU A 316 -1.21 -28.88 -4.94
N ALA A 317 -1.49 -27.67 -5.43
CA ALA A 317 -0.89 -27.17 -6.66
C ALA A 317 0.64 -27.08 -6.56
N GLU A 318 1.17 -26.47 -5.50
CA GLU A 318 2.63 -26.35 -5.33
C GLU A 318 3.32 -27.71 -5.20
N VAL A 319 2.70 -28.67 -4.50
CA VAL A 319 3.20 -30.05 -4.44
C VAL A 319 3.20 -30.70 -5.83
N ALA A 320 2.14 -30.53 -6.62
CA ALA A 320 2.06 -31.04 -7.98
C ALA A 320 3.12 -30.41 -8.91
N LEU A 321 3.33 -29.09 -8.80
CA LEU A 321 4.35 -28.36 -9.56
C LEU A 321 5.77 -28.83 -9.20
N GLU A 322 6.08 -29.03 -7.92
CA GLU A 322 7.36 -29.58 -7.45
C GLU A 322 7.61 -31.01 -7.98
N ASP A 323 6.54 -31.81 -8.10
CA ASP A 323 6.57 -33.14 -8.72
C ASP A 323 6.59 -33.14 -10.25
N ARG A 324 6.60 -31.96 -10.87
CA ARG A 324 6.57 -31.73 -12.33
C ARG A 324 5.27 -32.19 -13.01
N GLN A 325 4.17 -32.14 -12.28
CA GLN A 325 2.82 -32.40 -12.78
C GLN A 325 2.15 -31.05 -13.05
N ARG A 326 2.63 -30.34 -14.09
CA ARG A 326 2.24 -28.95 -14.38
C ARG A 326 0.74 -28.79 -14.60
N ASP A 327 0.14 -29.63 -15.45
CA ASP A 327 -1.30 -29.55 -15.78
C ASP A 327 -2.17 -29.70 -14.53
N LEU A 328 -1.83 -30.66 -13.66
CA LEU A 328 -2.53 -30.86 -12.39
C LEU A 328 -2.33 -29.68 -11.43
N GLY A 329 -1.13 -29.08 -11.42
CA GLY A 329 -0.85 -27.87 -10.66
C GLY A 329 -1.73 -26.69 -11.09
N ILE A 330 -1.89 -26.48 -12.40
CA ILE A 330 -2.79 -25.45 -12.95
C ILE A 330 -4.24 -25.73 -12.53
N GLU A 331 -4.72 -26.97 -12.70
CA GLU A 331 -6.08 -27.37 -12.30
C GLU A 331 -6.36 -27.09 -10.81
N HIS A 332 -5.41 -27.40 -9.93
CA HIS A 332 -5.51 -27.10 -8.51
C HIS A 332 -5.49 -25.60 -8.21
N LEU A 333 -4.69 -24.78 -8.93
CA LEU A 333 -4.71 -23.33 -8.76
C LEU A 333 -6.02 -22.71 -9.23
N GLU A 334 -6.57 -23.15 -10.36
CA GLU A 334 -7.88 -22.73 -10.85
C GLU A 334 -8.97 -23.10 -9.83
N THR A 335 -8.88 -24.28 -9.23
CA THR A 335 -9.78 -24.70 -8.15
C THR A 335 -9.61 -23.81 -6.91
N SER A 336 -8.37 -23.48 -6.53
CA SER A 336 -8.08 -22.55 -5.42
C SER A 336 -8.73 -21.18 -5.63
N VAL A 337 -8.64 -20.63 -6.84
CA VAL A 337 -9.31 -19.38 -7.23
C VAL A 337 -10.83 -19.53 -7.13
N TYR A 338 -11.38 -20.64 -7.63
CA TYR A 338 -12.83 -20.88 -7.65
C TYR A 338 -13.46 -21.00 -6.26
N VAL A 339 -12.79 -21.66 -5.31
CA VAL A 339 -13.32 -21.88 -3.95
C VAL A 339 -12.97 -20.77 -2.96
N SER A 340 -12.22 -19.74 -3.39
CA SER A 340 -11.78 -18.67 -2.51
C SER A 340 -12.94 -17.77 -2.08
N GLU A 341 -13.26 -17.78 -0.79
CA GLU A 341 -14.30 -16.94 -0.18
C GLU A 341 -13.67 -15.93 0.79
N GLY A 342 -13.61 -14.65 0.40
CA GLY A 342 -13.22 -13.55 1.30
C GLY A 342 -11.73 -13.43 1.65
N ASN A 343 -10.87 -14.35 1.17
CA ASN A 343 -9.42 -14.32 1.39
C ASN A 343 -8.67 -13.68 0.21
N SER A 344 -8.71 -12.34 0.12
CA SER A 344 -8.07 -11.60 -0.98
C SER A 344 -6.58 -11.91 -1.12
N ARG A 345 -5.85 -12.11 0.00
CA ARG A 345 -4.42 -12.39 -0.05
C ARG A 345 -4.11 -13.71 -0.74
N GLN A 346 -4.85 -14.78 -0.40
CA GLN A 346 -4.67 -16.09 -1.02
C GLN A 346 -5.12 -16.11 -2.48
N LEU A 347 -6.22 -15.41 -2.78
CA LEU A 347 -6.72 -15.24 -4.15
C LEU A 347 -5.66 -14.55 -5.04
N GLY A 348 -5.07 -13.47 -4.54
CA GLY A 348 -3.97 -12.76 -5.23
C GLY A 348 -2.77 -13.65 -5.51
N LYS A 349 -2.38 -14.52 -4.56
CA LYS A 349 -1.29 -15.50 -4.80
C LYS A 349 -1.64 -16.52 -5.86
N SER A 350 -2.86 -17.04 -5.85
CA SER A 350 -3.29 -18.07 -6.80
C SER A 350 -3.30 -17.50 -8.22
N TYR A 351 -3.82 -16.28 -8.39
CA TYR A 351 -3.75 -15.56 -9.67
C TYR A 351 -2.33 -15.26 -10.10
N LEU A 352 -1.49 -14.75 -9.20
CA LEU A 352 -0.09 -14.47 -9.53
C LEU A 352 0.63 -15.74 -9.98
N ARG A 353 0.39 -16.87 -9.30
CA ARG A 353 1.01 -18.15 -9.66
C ARG A 353 0.53 -18.65 -11.01
N LEU A 354 -0.77 -18.55 -11.31
CA LEU A 354 -1.31 -18.86 -12.65
C LEU A 354 -0.69 -17.95 -13.72
N ALA A 355 -0.58 -16.65 -13.45
CA ALA A 355 0.01 -15.70 -14.36
C ALA A 355 1.49 -16.04 -14.66
N ASP A 356 2.28 -16.33 -13.62
CA ASP A 356 3.67 -16.76 -13.76
C ASP A 356 3.78 -18.03 -14.61
N LEU A 357 2.92 -19.03 -14.39
CA LEU A 357 2.90 -20.26 -15.19
C LEU A 357 2.55 -19.97 -16.65
N HIS A 358 1.48 -19.23 -16.93
CA HIS A 358 1.12 -18.90 -18.32
C HIS A 358 2.18 -18.02 -19.00
N MET A 359 2.87 -17.17 -18.24
CA MET A 359 4.01 -16.39 -18.74
C MET A 359 5.19 -17.28 -19.12
N GLU A 360 5.52 -18.30 -18.32
CA GLU A 360 6.54 -19.31 -18.66
C GLU A 360 6.17 -20.10 -19.92
N ASP A 361 4.89 -20.37 -20.15
CA ASP A 361 4.38 -21.07 -21.33
C ASP A 361 4.25 -20.15 -22.56
N LEU A 362 4.68 -18.88 -22.44
CA LEU A 362 4.56 -17.83 -23.47
C LEU A 362 3.11 -17.60 -23.91
N ASN A 363 2.13 -17.92 -23.04
CA ASN A 363 0.72 -17.64 -23.26
C ASN A 363 0.37 -16.28 -22.66
N TYR A 364 0.81 -15.24 -23.37
CA TYR A 364 0.77 -13.86 -22.90
C TYR A 364 -0.62 -13.30 -22.65
N GLU A 365 -1.62 -13.72 -23.42
CA GLU A 365 -3.00 -13.27 -23.22
C GLU A 365 -3.57 -13.79 -21.89
N ILE A 366 -3.43 -15.09 -21.64
CA ILE A 366 -3.89 -15.67 -20.37
C ILE A 366 -3.06 -15.14 -19.20
N ALA A 367 -1.75 -15.00 -19.38
CA ALA A 367 -0.86 -14.43 -18.39
C ALA A 367 -1.29 -13.00 -18.01
N GLN A 368 -1.58 -12.14 -18.99
CA GLN A 368 -2.07 -10.77 -18.75
C GLN A 368 -3.35 -10.77 -17.92
N ALA A 369 -4.35 -11.57 -18.32
CA ALA A 369 -5.63 -11.62 -17.61
C ALA A 369 -5.46 -12.02 -16.13
N TYR A 370 -4.55 -12.96 -15.84
CA TYR A 370 -4.25 -13.35 -14.48
C TYR A 370 -3.38 -12.34 -13.72
N TYR A 371 -2.43 -11.65 -14.37
CA TYR A 371 -1.69 -10.55 -13.74
C TYR A 371 -2.61 -9.38 -13.38
N ASP A 372 -3.51 -8.99 -14.28
CA ASP A 372 -4.51 -7.94 -14.03
C ASP A 372 -5.39 -8.31 -12.84
N SER A 373 -5.85 -9.57 -12.79
CA SER A 373 -6.62 -10.10 -11.66
C SER A 373 -5.80 -10.12 -10.36
N ALA A 374 -4.52 -10.51 -10.43
CA ALA A 374 -3.63 -10.54 -9.27
C ALA A 374 -3.41 -9.12 -8.70
N LEU A 375 -3.23 -8.10 -9.55
CA LEU A 375 -3.01 -6.71 -9.15
C LEU A 375 -4.17 -6.12 -8.33
N VAL A 376 -5.40 -6.63 -8.51
CA VAL A 376 -6.57 -6.23 -7.72
C VAL A 376 -6.45 -6.67 -6.26
N TYR A 377 -5.85 -7.84 -6.02
CA TYR A 377 -5.87 -8.51 -4.71
C TYR A 377 -4.52 -8.53 -4.00
N ILE A 378 -3.41 -8.27 -4.72
CA ILE A 378 -2.07 -8.23 -4.13
C ILE A 378 -1.93 -7.01 -3.18
N PRO A 379 -1.46 -7.23 -1.93
CA PRO A 379 -1.18 -6.18 -0.98
C PRO A 379 -0.21 -5.11 -1.52
N ASP A 380 -0.39 -3.85 -1.08
CA ASP A 380 0.47 -2.72 -1.52
C ASP A 380 1.94 -2.88 -1.11
N ASP A 381 2.20 -3.61 -0.03
CA ASP A 381 3.54 -3.88 0.51
C ASP A 381 4.22 -5.10 -0.13
N ASN A 382 3.60 -5.74 -1.13
CA ASN A 382 4.21 -6.86 -1.83
C ASN A 382 5.40 -6.41 -2.70
N GLU A 383 6.55 -7.04 -2.50
CA GLU A 383 7.81 -6.70 -3.19
C GLU A 383 7.73 -6.79 -4.72
N ARG A 384 6.93 -7.72 -5.26
CA ARG A 384 6.78 -7.92 -6.71
C ARG A 384 5.73 -7.00 -7.34
N LYS A 385 5.00 -6.19 -6.57
CA LYS A 385 3.86 -5.43 -7.10
C LYS A 385 4.24 -4.47 -8.23
N GLU A 386 5.38 -3.79 -8.10
CA GLU A 386 5.89 -2.87 -9.14
C GLU A 386 6.26 -3.64 -10.41
N ASP A 387 6.99 -4.75 -10.27
CA ASP A 387 7.37 -5.63 -11.38
C ASP A 387 6.14 -6.19 -12.11
N ILE A 388 5.13 -6.67 -11.37
CA ILE A 388 3.88 -7.21 -11.93
C ILE A 388 3.10 -6.11 -12.66
N THR A 389 3.05 -4.90 -12.11
CA THR A 389 2.38 -3.76 -12.75
C THR A 389 3.04 -3.41 -14.08
N SER A 390 4.37 -3.35 -14.10
CA SER A 390 5.15 -3.12 -15.31
C SER A 390 4.92 -4.23 -16.35
N LEU A 391 4.94 -5.49 -15.91
CA LEU A 391 4.72 -6.64 -16.78
C LEU A 391 3.30 -6.66 -17.38
N ALA A 392 2.28 -6.44 -16.56
CA ALA A 392 0.89 -6.33 -17.03
C ALA A 392 0.71 -5.20 -18.04
N SER A 393 1.32 -4.03 -17.78
CA SER A 393 1.31 -2.90 -18.72
C SER A 393 2.01 -3.25 -20.04
N ASN A 394 3.16 -3.93 -19.99
CA ASN A 394 3.89 -4.34 -21.18
C ASN A 394 3.11 -5.36 -22.01
N LEU A 395 2.41 -6.30 -21.34
CA LEU A 395 1.56 -7.29 -21.99
C LEU A 395 0.31 -6.67 -22.60
N THR A 396 -0.19 -5.55 -22.08
CA THR A 396 -1.41 -4.90 -22.57
C THR A 396 -1.31 -4.53 -24.05
N ASP A 397 -0.20 -3.89 -24.46
CA ASP A 397 0.00 -3.50 -25.86
C ASP A 397 0.14 -4.73 -26.77
N LEU A 398 0.89 -5.73 -26.33
CA LEU A 398 1.03 -6.98 -27.08
C LEU A 398 -0.31 -7.67 -27.28
N VAL A 399 -1.08 -7.87 -26.20
CA VAL A 399 -2.37 -8.56 -26.25
C VAL A 399 -3.37 -7.78 -27.09
N LEU A 400 -3.35 -6.45 -27.05
CA LEU A 400 -4.14 -5.62 -27.95
C LEU A 400 -3.81 -5.92 -29.42
N ASN A 401 -2.53 -5.98 -29.77
CA ASN A 401 -2.09 -6.30 -31.12
C ASN A 401 -2.47 -7.74 -31.52
N LEU A 402 -2.31 -8.72 -30.62
CA LEU A 402 -2.69 -10.12 -30.87
C LEU A 402 -4.20 -10.29 -31.09
N ARG A 403 -5.03 -9.63 -30.28
CA ARG A 403 -6.48 -9.62 -30.45
C ARG A 403 -6.89 -8.95 -31.75
N THR A 404 -6.23 -7.85 -32.11
CA THR A 404 -6.44 -7.18 -33.40
C THR A 404 -6.13 -8.13 -34.55
N ILE A 405 -5.02 -8.88 -34.46
CA ILE A 405 -4.67 -9.89 -35.48
C ILE A 405 -5.75 -10.96 -35.58
N GLU A 406 -6.16 -11.55 -34.46
CA GLU A 406 -7.16 -12.62 -34.41
C GLU A 406 -8.53 -12.15 -34.94
N GLU A 407 -8.95 -10.95 -34.55
CA GLU A 407 -10.20 -10.33 -34.99
C GLU A 407 -10.19 -10.09 -36.50
N GLN A 408 -9.16 -9.41 -37.01
CA GLN A 408 -9.06 -9.12 -38.44
C GLN A 408 -8.92 -10.40 -39.29
N ASP A 409 -8.16 -11.39 -38.83
CA ASP A 409 -8.05 -12.67 -39.51
C ASP A 409 -9.39 -13.41 -39.55
N SER A 410 -10.18 -13.36 -38.47
CA SER A 410 -11.51 -13.95 -38.39
C SER A 410 -12.49 -13.28 -39.34
N LEU A 411 -12.51 -11.94 -39.38
CA LEU A 411 -13.37 -11.16 -40.28
C LEU A 411 -13.03 -11.41 -41.75
N LEU A 412 -11.73 -11.43 -42.10
CA LEU A 412 -11.28 -11.73 -43.46
C LEU A 412 -11.57 -13.18 -43.87
N ALA A 413 -11.42 -14.14 -42.94
CA ALA A 413 -11.79 -15.53 -43.19
C ALA A 413 -13.28 -15.69 -43.47
N LEU A 414 -14.15 -14.95 -42.78
CA LEU A 414 -15.58 -14.88 -43.09
C LEU A 414 -15.82 -14.33 -44.49
N CYS A 415 -15.10 -13.28 -44.89
CA CYS A 415 -15.21 -12.70 -46.23
C CYS A 415 -14.78 -13.65 -47.37
N ASP A 416 -13.86 -14.58 -47.09
CA ASP A 416 -13.38 -15.56 -48.07
C ASP A 416 -14.35 -16.75 -48.27
N LEU A 417 -15.36 -16.89 -47.40
CA LEU A 417 -16.46 -17.83 -47.61
C LEU A 417 -17.36 -17.37 -48.77
N ASN A 418 -18.00 -18.34 -49.43
CA ASN A 418 -19.06 -17.99 -50.38
C ASN A 418 -20.27 -17.39 -49.64
N GLU A 419 -21.08 -16.60 -50.35
CA GLU A 419 -22.21 -15.84 -49.77
C GLU A 419 -23.17 -16.70 -48.93
N PHE A 420 -23.45 -17.93 -49.36
CA PHE A 420 -24.33 -18.85 -48.64
C PHE A 420 -23.69 -19.34 -47.33
N ASP A 421 -22.43 -19.78 -47.36
CA ASP A 421 -21.73 -20.24 -46.17
C ASP A 421 -21.45 -19.07 -45.20
N ARG A 422 -21.11 -17.89 -45.70
CA ARG A 422 -20.90 -16.68 -44.89
C ARG A 422 -22.16 -16.28 -44.13
N ARG A 423 -23.29 -16.19 -44.83
CA ARG A 423 -24.59 -15.89 -44.20
C ARG A 423 -24.93 -16.92 -43.14
N ARG A 424 -24.75 -18.21 -43.41
CA ARG A 424 -25.03 -19.27 -42.42
C ARG A 424 -24.17 -19.12 -41.15
N VAL A 425 -22.89 -18.76 -41.27
CA VAL A 425 -22.04 -18.54 -40.09
C VAL A 425 -22.52 -17.34 -39.27
N VAL A 426 -22.88 -16.23 -39.92
CA VAL A 426 -23.43 -15.04 -39.24
C VAL A 426 -24.80 -15.34 -38.61
N GLU A 427 -25.67 -16.10 -39.29
CA GLU A 427 -26.96 -16.55 -38.75
C GLU A 427 -26.77 -17.41 -37.49
N ASN A 428 -25.87 -18.39 -37.53
CA ASN A 428 -25.57 -19.22 -36.35
C ASN A 428 -25.01 -18.37 -35.20
N PHE A 429 -24.09 -17.43 -35.49
CA PHE A 429 -23.53 -16.56 -34.46
C PHE A 429 -24.60 -15.63 -33.86
N TRP A 430 -25.52 -15.12 -34.67
CA TRP A 430 -26.66 -14.34 -34.21
C TRP A 430 -27.60 -15.17 -33.32
N GLU A 431 -27.87 -16.43 -33.70
CA GLU A 431 -28.63 -17.38 -32.88
C GLU A 431 -27.92 -17.62 -31.53
N ASP A 432 -26.59 -17.85 -31.54
CA ASP A 432 -25.81 -18.03 -30.31
C ASP A 432 -25.85 -16.78 -29.40
N MET A 433 -25.80 -15.57 -29.98
CA MET A 433 -25.96 -14.32 -29.24
C MET A 433 -27.36 -14.17 -28.64
N ALA A 434 -28.40 -14.52 -29.39
CA ALA A 434 -29.78 -14.48 -28.92
C ALA A 434 -30.01 -15.47 -27.77
N ASP A 435 -29.47 -16.68 -27.90
CA ASP A 435 -29.52 -17.72 -26.86
C ASP A 435 -28.71 -17.33 -25.61
N ASP A 436 -27.55 -16.67 -25.74
CA ASP A 436 -26.77 -16.16 -24.60
C ASP A 436 -27.50 -15.02 -23.88
N LEU A 437 -28.15 -14.14 -24.63
CA LEU A 437 -28.98 -13.06 -24.09
C LEU A 437 -30.16 -13.61 -23.29
N GLU A 438 -30.85 -14.63 -23.81
CA GLU A 438 -31.94 -15.32 -23.13
C GLU A 438 -31.45 -16.06 -21.88
N ARG A 439 -30.32 -16.78 -21.97
CA ARG A 439 -29.71 -17.44 -20.80
C ARG A 439 -29.29 -16.46 -19.71
N ARG A 440 -28.65 -15.32 -20.06
CA ARG A 440 -28.30 -14.27 -19.08
C ARG A 440 -29.54 -13.70 -18.41
N LYS A 441 -30.64 -13.55 -19.16
CA LYS A 441 -31.93 -13.12 -18.61
C LYS A 441 -32.46 -14.15 -17.62
N GLU A 442 -32.47 -15.43 -17.96
CA GLU A 442 -32.89 -16.51 -17.06
C GLU A 442 -32.01 -16.62 -15.81
N GLU A 443 -30.68 -16.53 -15.94
CA GLU A 443 -29.73 -16.54 -14.81
C GLU A 443 -29.94 -15.35 -13.88
N MET A 444 -30.16 -14.16 -14.45
CA MET A 444 -30.49 -12.96 -13.68
C MET A 444 -31.82 -13.11 -12.96
N GLU A 445 -32.86 -13.60 -13.63
CA GLU A 445 -34.17 -13.87 -13.04
C GLU A 445 -34.06 -14.91 -11.91
N ALA A 446 -33.30 -15.98 -12.08
CA ALA A 446 -33.08 -17.01 -11.08
C ALA A 446 -32.26 -16.52 -9.88
N ALA A 447 -31.18 -15.76 -10.11
CA ALA A 447 -30.39 -15.12 -9.05
C ALA A 447 -31.23 -14.12 -8.25
N ASN A 448 -32.12 -13.40 -8.93
CA ASN A 448 -33.05 -12.48 -8.31
C ASN A 448 -34.14 -13.21 -7.51
N GLU A 449 -34.71 -14.31 -8.02
CA GLU A 449 -35.62 -15.16 -7.25
C GLU A 449 -34.95 -15.73 -5.99
N ALA A 450 -33.69 -16.15 -6.09
CA ALA A 450 -32.89 -16.60 -4.96
C ALA A 450 -32.66 -15.46 -3.95
N ALA A 451 -32.31 -14.26 -4.40
CA ALA A 451 -32.12 -13.08 -3.56
C ALA A 451 -33.43 -12.62 -2.88
N ILE A 452 -34.57 -12.72 -3.56
CA ILE A 452 -35.91 -12.45 -2.98
C ILE A 452 -36.25 -13.52 -1.94
N ALA A 453 -35.96 -14.80 -2.21
CA ALA A 453 -36.17 -15.89 -1.27
C ALA A 453 -35.30 -15.75 -0.01
N GLU A 454 -34.04 -15.34 -0.17
CA GLU A 454 -33.09 -15.09 0.92
C GLU A 454 -33.45 -13.84 1.74
N ALA A 455 -33.91 -12.77 1.09
CA ALA A 455 -34.43 -11.57 1.76
C ALA A 455 -35.66 -11.86 2.65
N GLY A 456 -36.41 -12.92 2.36
CA GLY A 456 -37.49 -13.45 3.20
C GLY A 456 -38.55 -12.39 3.57
N SER A 457 -39.10 -12.49 4.78
CA SER A 457 -40.10 -11.52 5.28
C SER A 457 -39.48 -10.25 5.89
N MET A 458 -38.23 -9.92 5.55
CA MET A 458 -37.50 -8.82 6.17
C MET A 458 -38.15 -7.47 5.80
N GLY A 459 -38.70 -6.78 6.80
CA GLY A 459 -39.30 -5.46 6.63
C GLY A 459 -40.61 -5.44 5.84
N VAL A 460 -41.33 -6.56 5.73
CA VAL A 460 -42.66 -6.61 5.09
C VAL A 460 -43.61 -5.59 5.75
N GLY A 461 -44.09 -4.63 4.96
CA GLY A 461 -44.96 -3.52 5.39
C GLY A 461 -44.23 -2.21 5.73
N MET A 462 -42.89 -2.20 5.70
CA MET A 462 -42.08 -0.99 5.86
C MET A 462 -41.92 -0.24 4.53
N PHE A 463 -41.48 1.02 4.59
CA PHE A 463 -41.12 1.81 3.41
C PHE A 463 -40.07 1.08 2.57
N TRP A 464 -40.16 1.18 1.24
CA TRP A 464 -39.53 0.26 0.28
C TRP A 464 -38.02 0.00 0.47
N PRO A 465 -37.15 0.94 0.90
CA PRO A 465 -35.72 0.66 1.09
C PRO A 465 -35.43 -0.30 2.26
N TYR A 466 -36.40 -0.46 3.17
CA TYR A 466 -36.29 -1.31 4.35
C TYR A 466 -37.07 -2.62 4.22
N ASN A 467 -37.72 -2.85 3.07
CA ASN A 467 -38.40 -4.08 2.76
C ASN A 467 -37.53 -4.85 1.77
N GLY A 468 -36.94 -5.96 2.21
CA GLY A 468 -35.96 -6.72 1.41
C GLY A 468 -36.50 -7.10 0.03
N ALA A 469 -37.76 -7.55 -0.04
CA ALA A 469 -38.39 -7.92 -1.31
C ALA A 469 -38.62 -6.72 -2.24
N LEU A 470 -39.01 -5.55 -1.70
CA LEU A 470 -39.21 -4.34 -2.50
C LEU A 470 -37.89 -3.67 -2.90
N LEU A 471 -36.83 -3.83 -2.10
CA LEU A 471 -35.50 -3.33 -2.40
C LEU A 471 -34.89 -4.13 -3.56
N VAL A 472 -34.94 -5.46 -3.48
CA VAL A 472 -34.47 -6.37 -4.53
C VAL A 472 -35.27 -6.16 -5.82
N GLY A 473 -36.61 -6.18 -5.75
CA GLY A 473 -37.45 -5.89 -6.92
C GLY A 473 -37.32 -4.45 -7.44
N GLY A 474 -37.00 -3.48 -6.58
CA GLY A 474 -36.72 -2.10 -6.98
C GLY A 474 -35.40 -1.96 -7.75
N ARG A 475 -34.38 -2.73 -7.35
CA ARG A 475 -33.10 -2.82 -8.06
C ARG A 475 -33.27 -3.51 -9.42
N GLN A 476 -34.08 -4.55 -9.50
CA GLN A 476 -34.45 -5.19 -10.77
C GLN A 476 -35.14 -4.19 -11.72
N ASN A 477 -36.22 -3.54 -11.26
CA ASN A 477 -36.93 -2.55 -12.08
C ASN A 477 -36.00 -1.42 -12.56
N TYR A 478 -35.01 -1.06 -11.75
CA TYR A 478 -34.00 -0.09 -12.14
C TYR A 478 -33.10 -0.64 -13.25
N ASN A 479 -32.56 -1.85 -13.09
CA ASN A 479 -31.69 -2.49 -14.07
C ASN A 479 -32.40 -2.78 -15.38
N GLU A 480 -33.67 -3.23 -15.34
CA GLU A 480 -34.50 -3.37 -16.54
C GLU A 480 -34.57 -2.00 -17.24
N TYR A 481 -35.10 -0.98 -16.56
CA TYR A 481 -35.40 0.30 -17.20
C TYR A 481 -34.16 1.11 -17.61
N TRP A 482 -33.03 0.96 -16.92
CA TRP A 482 -31.86 1.83 -17.09
C TRP A 482 -30.57 1.11 -17.48
N GLY A 483 -30.50 -0.22 -17.34
CA GLY A 483 -29.27 -0.99 -17.50
C GLY A 483 -28.24 -0.70 -16.41
N ASP A 484 -26.99 -1.11 -16.64
CA ASP A 484 -25.88 -0.94 -15.70
C ASP A 484 -25.27 0.47 -15.83
N ARG A 485 -25.95 1.47 -15.27
CA ARG A 485 -25.54 2.88 -15.34
C ARG A 485 -24.43 3.17 -14.32
N VAL A 486 -23.34 3.73 -14.82
CA VAL A 486 -22.26 4.27 -13.98
C VAL A 486 -22.79 5.39 -13.08
N LEU A 487 -22.32 5.45 -11.83
CA LEU A 487 -22.71 6.49 -10.88
C LEU A 487 -22.03 7.82 -11.23
N GLU A 488 -22.77 8.70 -11.91
CA GLU A 488 -22.28 10.02 -12.32
C GLU A 488 -23.39 11.07 -12.36
N ASP A 489 -23.00 12.35 -12.35
CA ASP A 489 -23.96 13.46 -12.41
C ASP A 489 -24.75 13.44 -13.73
N HIS A 490 -26.06 13.69 -13.62
CA HIS A 490 -27.00 13.69 -14.73
C HIS A 490 -27.15 12.34 -15.47
N TRP A 491 -26.89 11.21 -14.81
CA TRP A 491 -27.02 9.85 -15.36
C TRP A 491 -28.36 9.52 -16.06
N ARG A 492 -29.43 10.29 -15.81
CA ARG A 492 -30.77 10.12 -16.43
C ARG A 492 -30.96 10.79 -17.80
N ARG A 493 -29.92 11.40 -18.41
CA ARG A 493 -30.04 12.07 -19.72
C ARG A 493 -29.58 11.13 -20.83
N SER A 494 -30.41 10.92 -21.85
CA SER A 494 -30.07 10.09 -23.03
C SER A 494 -28.98 10.73 -23.90
N ARG A 495 -28.93 12.06 -24.02
CA ARG A 495 -27.85 12.80 -24.69
C ARG A 495 -27.12 13.68 -23.68
N LYS A 496 -25.86 13.31 -23.38
CA LYS A 496 -24.89 14.21 -22.76
C LYS A 496 -24.35 15.18 -23.81
N LEU A 497 -23.85 16.32 -23.35
CA LEU A 497 -23.42 17.49 -24.13
C LEU A 497 -22.14 17.24 -24.96
N GLY A 498 -22.00 16.08 -25.61
CA GLY A 498 -20.88 15.68 -26.47
C GLY A 498 -21.11 15.92 -27.97
N VAL A 499 -22.34 16.22 -28.38
CA VAL A 499 -22.73 16.47 -29.80
C VAL A 499 -22.78 17.99 -30.12
N LEU A 500 -21.91 18.78 -29.49
CA LEU A 500 -21.85 20.24 -29.77
C LEU A 500 -20.66 20.63 -30.66
N PHE A 501 -19.87 19.65 -31.14
CA PHE A 501 -18.69 19.89 -31.97
C PHE A 501 -18.56 18.98 -33.22
N SER A 502 -19.57 18.17 -33.54
CA SER A 502 -19.66 17.53 -34.86
C SER A 502 -20.49 18.42 -35.78
N ASP A 503 -19.83 18.99 -36.79
CA ASP A 503 -20.40 19.93 -37.77
C ASP A 503 -21.17 19.19 -38.88
N ASP A 504 -21.98 18.20 -38.50
CA ASP A 504 -22.92 17.54 -39.41
C ASP A 504 -24.31 18.14 -39.23
N GLU A 505 -24.84 18.71 -40.32
CA GLU A 505 -26.20 19.23 -40.40
C GLU A 505 -27.21 18.10 -40.19
N GLU A 506 -27.62 17.87 -38.94
CA GLU A 506 -28.73 16.97 -38.64
C GLU A 506 -30.08 17.62 -38.99
N THR A 507 -30.81 16.88 -39.81
CA THR A 507 -32.22 17.11 -40.11
C THR A 507 -33.03 16.65 -38.91
N GLU A 508 -33.79 17.54 -38.27
CA GLU A 508 -34.74 17.17 -37.21
C GLU A 508 -35.80 16.18 -37.76
N SER A 509 -35.64 14.91 -37.42
CA SER A 509 -36.74 13.96 -37.37
C SER A 509 -36.96 13.56 -35.92
N GLU A 510 -38.09 13.98 -35.36
CA GLU A 510 -38.60 13.46 -34.09
C GLU A 510 -39.13 12.03 -34.34
N GLU A 511 -38.25 11.04 -34.32
CA GLU A 511 -38.67 9.66 -34.07
C GLU A 511 -38.63 9.40 -32.56
N GLN A 512 -39.76 8.92 -32.03
CA GLN A 512 -39.82 8.39 -30.67
C GLN A 512 -38.94 7.15 -30.63
N GLU A 513 -37.77 7.24 -29.99
CA GLU A 513 -36.98 6.05 -29.63
C GLU A 513 -37.87 5.15 -28.75
N GLU A 514 -38.32 4.04 -29.35
CA GLU A 514 -39.00 2.96 -28.63
C GLU A 514 -37.98 2.38 -27.66
N TYR A 515 -38.34 2.26 -26.38
CA TYR A 515 -37.47 1.65 -25.39
C TYR A 515 -37.39 0.14 -25.71
N ILE A 516 -36.23 -0.29 -26.22
CA ILE A 516 -35.94 -1.69 -26.52
C ILE A 516 -35.26 -2.28 -25.28
N ASP A 517 -35.82 -3.37 -24.76
CA ASP A 517 -35.25 -4.11 -23.63
C ASP A 517 -33.84 -4.60 -24.01
N PRO A 518 -32.78 -4.26 -23.24
CA PRO A 518 -31.42 -4.73 -23.51
C PRO A 518 -31.26 -6.25 -23.54
N PHE A 519 -32.24 -6.99 -23.00
CA PHE A 519 -32.31 -8.45 -23.02
C PHE A 519 -33.38 -8.97 -24.01
N ASP A 520 -33.83 -8.15 -24.96
CA ASP A 520 -34.60 -8.59 -26.12
C ASP A 520 -33.64 -8.91 -27.29
N PRO A 521 -33.73 -10.08 -27.94
CA PRO A 521 -33.00 -10.37 -29.17
C PRO A 521 -33.18 -9.31 -30.27
N ALA A 522 -34.27 -8.53 -30.25
CA ALA A 522 -34.48 -7.39 -31.15
C ALA A 522 -33.52 -6.21 -30.91
N SER A 523 -32.78 -6.20 -29.80
CA SER A 523 -31.69 -5.24 -29.53
C SER A 523 -30.36 -5.62 -30.21
N LEU A 524 -30.24 -6.87 -30.71
CA LEU A 524 -29.07 -7.32 -31.44
C LEU A 524 -29.11 -6.78 -32.88
N PRO A 525 -27.94 -6.45 -33.47
CA PRO A 525 -27.84 -6.15 -34.90
C PRO A 525 -28.46 -7.28 -35.72
N THR A 526 -29.17 -6.94 -36.79
CA THR A 526 -29.74 -7.94 -37.69
C THR A 526 -28.63 -8.66 -38.46
N VAL A 527 -28.89 -9.90 -38.89
CA VAL A 527 -27.95 -10.68 -39.72
C VAL A 527 -27.51 -9.90 -40.96
N ASP A 528 -28.40 -9.10 -41.56
CA ASP A 528 -28.07 -8.30 -42.74
C ASP A 528 -27.15 -7.11 -42.38
N GLU A 529 -27.39 -6.40 -41.27
CA GLU A 529 -26.50 -5.35 -40.76
C GLU A 529 -25.10 -5.91 -40.44
N MET A 530 -25.03 -7.07 -39.77
CA MET A 530 -23.75 -7.73 -39.47
C MET A 530 -23.00 -8.15 -40.74
N LEU A 531 -23.71 -8.54 -41.80
CA LEU A 531 -23.11 -8.87 -43.09
C LEU A 531 -22.63 -7.63 -43.85
N GLU A 532 -23.28 -6.48 -43.67
CA GLU A 532 -22.88 -5.18 -44.25
C GLU A 532 -21.64 -4.62 -43.56
N ASP A 533 -21.48 -4.84 -42.25
CA ASP A 533 -20.31 -4.39 -41.47
C ASP A 533 -19.04 -5.21 -41.72
N LEU A 534 -19.12 -6.36 -42.39
CA LEU A 534 -17.94 -7.17 -42.71
C LEU A 534 -17.04 -6.43 -43.72
N PRO A 535 -15.70 -6.42 -43.53
CA PRO A 535 -14.76 -5.73 -44.40
C PRO A 535 -14.50 -6.51 -45.71
N CYS A 536 -15.56 -6.87 -46.43
CA CYS A 536 -15.50 -7.67 -47.64
C CYS A 536 -15.39 -6.82 -48.92
N GLY A 537 -15.69 -5.52 -48.86
CA GLY A 537 -15.46 -4.59 -49.96
C GLY A 537 -13.97 -4.42 -50.25
N GLU A 538 -13.64 -4.03 -51.48
CA GLU A 538 -12.23 -3.93 -51.92
C GLU A 538 -11.42 -2.92 -51.07
N GLU A 539 -12.05 -1.80 -50.70
CA GLU A 539 -11.43 -0.76 -49.88
C GLU A 539 -11.36 -1.14 -48.40
N GLU A 540 -12.46 -1.64 -47.81
CA GLU A 540 -12.47 -2.09 -46.40
C GLU A 540 -11.50 -3.25 -46.17
N ARG A 541 -11.42 -4.18 -47.13
CA ARG A 541 -10.46 -5.29 -47.10
C ARG A 541 -9.02 -4.77 -47.14
N ALA A 542 -8.73 -3.77 -47.97
CA ALA A 542 -7.41 -3.16 -48.01
C ALA A 542 -7.06 -2.47 -46.68
N ASN A 543 -8.02 -1.80 -46.04
CA ASN A 543 -7.85 -1.19 -44.72
C ASN A 543 -7.62 -2.26 -43.63
N SER A 544 -8.40 -3.35 -43.63
CA SER A 544 -8.23 -4.47 -42.70
C SER A 544 -6.84 -5.10 -42.83
N LEU A 545 -6.34 -5.29 -44.07
CA LEU A 545 -4.97 -5.77 -44.30
C LEU A 545 -3.89 -4.79 -43.84
N ALA A 546 -4.14 -3.47 -43.90
CA ALA A 546 -3.23 -2.46 -43.39
C ALA A 546 -3.16 -2.48 -41.85
N ILE A 547 -4.31 -2.58 -41.17
CA ILE A 547 -4.41 -2.76 -39.71
C ILE A 547 -3.67 -4.03 -39.29
N LEU A 548 -3.88 -5.13 -40.03
CA LEU A 548 -3.20 -6.40 -39.77
C LEU A 548 -1.68 -6.26 -39.89
N ALA A 549 -1.18 -5.56 -40.91
CA ALA A 549 0.25 -5.32 -41.10
C ALA A 549 0.87 -4.49 -39.97
N GLU A 550 0.16 -3.46 -39.51
CA GLU A 550 0.58 -2.65 -38.36
C GLU A 550 0.61 -3.49 -37.07
N ALA A 551 -0.45 -4.24 -36.79
CA ALA A 551 -0.56 -5.08 -35.61
C ALA A 551 0.52 -6.16 -35.56
N TYR A 552 0.81 -6.86 -36.67
CA TYR A 552 1.93 -7.82 -36.74
C TYR A 552 3.29 -7.12 -36.53
N TYR A 553 3.49 -5.93 -37.08
CA TYR A 553 4.75 -5.21 -36.90
C TYR A 553 4.96 -4.80 -35.44
N LEU A 554 3.94 -4.21 -34.81
CA LEU A 554 3.95 -3.76 -33.43
C LEU A 554 4.04 -4.94 -32.45
N ALA A 555 3.30 -6.03 -32.67
CA ALA A 555 3.42 -7.25 -31.86
C ALA A 555 4.85 -7.80 -31.86
N GLY A 556 5.50 -7.86 -33.03
CA GLY A 556 6.90 -8.29 -33.11
C GLY A 556 7.86 -7.34 -32.38
N LEU A 557 7.57 -6.03 -32.38
CA LEU A 557 8.35 -5.05 -31.63
C LEU A 557 8.16 -5.22 -30.12
N ASP A 558 6.92 -5.41 -29.66
CA ASP A 558 6.59 -5.66 -28.26
C ASP A 558 7.26 -6.95 -27.75
N TYR A 559 7.21 -8.04 -28.54
CA TYR A 559 7.92 -9.27 -28.22
C TYR A 559 9.42 -9.03 -28.00
N ARG A 560 10.07 -8.27 -28.88
CA ARG A 560 11.52 -8.04 -28.78
C ARG A 560 11.89 -7.04 -27.68
N GLU A 561 11.26 -5.87 -27.67
CA GLU A 561 11.67 -4.74 -26.82
C GLU A 561 11.14 -4.85 -25.39
N LYS A 562 9.89 -5.33 -25.23
CA LYS A 562 9.23 -5.37 -23.91
C LYS A 562 9.37 -6.71 -23.22
N LEU A 563 9.36 -7.82 -23.99
CA LEU A 563 9.36 -9.17 -23.44
C LEU A 563 10.69 -9.92 -23.63
N ALA A 564 11.64 -9.34 -24.36
CA ALA A 564 12.91 -9.98 -24.71
C ALA A 564 12.73 -11.39 -25.31
N ASP A 565 11.67 -11.59 -26.09
CA ASP A 565 11.37 -12.83 -26.81
C ASP A 565 11.66 -12.65 -28.32
N PRO A 566 12.90 -12.93 -28.76
CA PRO A 566 13.24 -12.82 -30.16
C PRO A 566 12.63 -13.93 -31.02
N GLU A 567 12.20 -15.06 -30.46
CA GLU A 567 11.64 -16.17 -31.23
C GLU A 567 10.24 -15.84 -31.73
N ASN A 568 9.37 -15.39 -30.82
CA ASN A 568 8.03 -14.93 -31.18
C ASN A 568 8.07 -13.66 -32.03
N ALA A 569 9.02 -12.75 -31.79
CA ALA A 569 9.22 -11.58 -32.65
C ALA A 569 9.55 -11.96 -34.09
N ILE A 570 10.51 -12.88 -34.29
CA ILE A 570 10.92 -13.36 -35.62
C ILE A 570 9.74 -14.04 -36.32
N ALA A 571 9.04 -14.95 -35.64
CA ALA A 571 7.90 -15.65 -36.21
C ALA A 571 6.80 -14.68 -36.66
N THR A 572 6.47 -13.70 -35.82
CA THR A 572 5.45 -12.67 -36.09
C THR A 572 5.79 -11.84 -37.32
N TRP A 573 7.04 -11.34 -37.43
CA TRP A 573 7.46 -10.57 -38.60
C TRP A 573 7.58 -11.43 -39.87
N GLN A 574 7.96 -12.71 -39.77
CA GLN A 574 7.96 -13.61 -40.93
C GLN A 574 6.55 -13.79 -41.50
N VAL A 575 5.54 -13.97 -40.64
CA VAL A 575 4.13 -14.02 -41.05
C VAL A 575 3.71 -12.74 -41.77
N LEU A 576 4.11 -11.57 -41.26
CA LEU A 576 3.88 -10.29 -41.94
C LEU A 576 4.47 -10.28 -43.35
N LEU A 577 5.75 -10.65 -43.51
CA LEU A 577 6.42 -10.63 -44.81
C LEU A 577 5.80 -11.63 -45.80
N GLU A 578 5.36 -12.79 -45.33
CA GLU A 578 4.75 -13.82 -46.19
C GLU A 578 3.33 -13.47 -46.62
N ARG A 579 2.52 -12.89 -45.72
CA ARG A 579 1.09 -12.64 -45.97
C ARG A 579 0.81 -11.24 -46.52
N LEU A 580 1.67 -10.26 -46.23
CA LEU A 580 1.42 -8.83 -46.44
C LEU A 580 2.58 -8.15 -47.18
N ASP A 581 2.96 -8.74 -48.32
CA ASP A 581 4.12 -8.35 -49.15
C ASP A 581 4.06 -6.90 -49.68
N SER A 582 2.86 -6.38 -49.93
CA SER A 582 2.61 -5.01 -50.38
C SER A 582 2.48 -3.99 -49.25
N SER A 583 2.67 -4.40 -47.98
CA SER A 583 2.48 -3.50 -46.84
C SER A 583 3.60 -2.45 -46.73
N ALA A 584 3.25 -1.28 -46.19
CA ALA A 584 4.22 -0.23 -45.87
C ALA A 584 5.23 -0.66 -44.80
N PHE A 585 4.87 -1.64 -43.96
CA PHE A 585 5.73 -2.18 -42.90
C PHE A 585 6.70 -3.26 -43.39
N HIS A 586 6.58 -3.76 -44.63
CA HIS A 586 7.46 -4.82 -45.13
C HIS A 586 8.96 -4.45 -45.08
N PRO A 587 9.42 -3.25 -45.52
CA PRO A 587 10.82 -2.85 -45.38
C PRO A 587 11.27 -2.80 -43.92
N THR A 588 10.43 -2.24 -43.05
CA THR A 588 10.73 -2.05 -41.63
C THR A 588 10.78 -3.38 -40.87
N ALA A 589 9.83 -4.29 -41.09
CA ALA A 589 9.84 -5.64 -40.52
C ALA A 589 11.06 -6.45 -40.99
N THR A 590 11.45 -6.33 -42.27
CA THR A 590 12.68 -6.95 -42.79
C THR A 590 13.92 -6.42 -42.05
N TYR A 591 13.98 -5.11 -41.79
CA TYR A 591 15.05 -4.48 -41.01
C TYR A 591 15.06 -4.94 -39.55
N GLN A 592 13.89 -5.09 -38.92
CA GLN A 592 13.82 -5.64 -37.56
C GLN A 592 14.30 -7.10 -37.50
N LEU A 593 14.01 -7.93 -38.51
CA LEU A 593 14.56 -9.29 -38.60
C LEU A 593 16.09 -9.27 -38.70
N PHE A 594 16.66 -8.42 -39.57
CA PHE A 594 18.11 -8.23 -39.63
C PHE A 594 18.70 -7.88 -38.27
N ARG A 595 18.16 -6.86 -37.59
CA ARG A 595 18.65 -6.42 -36.27
C ARG A 595 18.56 -7.53 -35.22
N THR A 596 17.45 -8.27 -35.23
CA THR A 596 17.20 -9.32 -34.24
C THR A 596 18.15 -10.49 -34.43
N TYR A 597 18.37 -10.96 -35.67
CA TYR A 597 19.37 -11.99 -35.94
C TYR A 597 20.80 -11.51 -35.65
N LEU A 598 21.13 -10.26 -35.99
CA LEU A 598 22.46 -9.70 -35.69
C LEU A 598 22.73 -9.66 -34.18
N LEU A 599 21.75 -9.24 -33.40
CA LEU A 599 21.85 -9.22 -31.94
C LEU A 599 22.09 -10.63 -31.38
N ARG A 600 21.30 -11.62 -31.82
CA ARG A 600 21.47 -13.02 -31.39
C ARG A 600 22.82 -13.61 -31.79
N GLU A 601 23.31 -13.30 -32.98
CA GLU A 601 24.64 -13.73 -33.43
C GLU A 601 25.76 -13.15 -32.54
N LEU A 602 25.61 -11.91 -32.07
CA LEU A 602 26.59 -11.21 -31.24
C LEU A 602 26.51 -11.58 -29.75
N GLU A 603 25.31 -11.70 -29.20
CA GLU A 603 25.07 -11.89 -27.76
C GLU A 603 24.89 -13.36 -27.37
N GLU A 604 24.21 -14.16 -28.20
CA GLU A 604 23.88 -15.56 -27.91
C GLU A 604 24.84 -16.56 -28.61
N GLU A 605 25.79 -16.07 -29.41
CA GLU A 605 26.59 -16.90 -30.34
C GLU A 605 25.70 -17.77 -31.26
N TYR A 606 24.51 -17.28 -31.60
CA TYR A 606 23.51 -18.02 -32.36
C TYR A 606 24.00 -18.33 -33.79
N SER A 607 23.85 -19.59 -34.22
CA SER A 607 24.14 -20.01 -35.59
C SER A 607 23.27 -21.22 -35.98
N ASN A 608 22.57 -21.11 -37.11
CA ASN A 608 21.76 -22.21 -37.65
C ASN A 608 22.22 -22.60 -39.06
N PRO A 609 23.07 -23.64 -39.21
CA PRO A 609 23.60 -24.06 -40.51
C PRO A 609 22.56 -24.69 -41.46
N PHE A 610 21.36 -25.02 -40.95
CA PHE A 610 20.32 -25.72 -41.72
C PHE A 610 19.24 -24.76 -42.24
N CYS A 611 19.33 -23.47 -41.92
CA CYS A 611 18.35 -22.46 -42.30
C CYS A 611 19.05 -21.27 -42.98
N GLU A 612 18.75 -21.05 -44.26
CA GLU A 612 19.35 -19.98 -45.06
C GLU A 612 18.87 -18.58 -44.64
N SER A 613 17.64 -18.46 -44.15
CA SER A 613 17.04 -17.20 -43.68
C SER A 613 17.27 -16.92 -42.19
N CYS A 614 17.94 -17.81 -41.45
CA CYS A 614 18.13 -17.67 -40.01
C CYS A 614 19.48 -17.03 -39.65
N ASN A 615 19.83 -15.95 -40.34
CA ASN A 615 21.06 -15.17 -40.10
C ASN A 615 20.88 -13.73 -40.54
N SER A 616 21.69 -12.83 -40.00
CA SER A 616 21.65 -11.40 -40.28
C SER A 616 22.01 -11.07 -41.73
N GLU A 617 23.01 -11.76 -42.31
CA GLU A 617 23.49 -11.53 -43.68
C GLU A 617 22.37 -11.72 -44.73
N PHE A 618 21.52 -12.74 -44.55
CA PHE A 618 20.38 -12.97 -45.43
C PHE A 618 19.42 -11.78 -45.44
N TRP A 619 18.99 -11.31 -44.27
CA TRP A 619 18.04 -10.20 -44.16
C TRP A 619 18.64 -8.87 -44.59
N ALA A 620 19.94 -8.65 -44.33
CA ALA A 620 20.67 -7.50 -44.86
C ALA A 620 20.64 -7.47 -46.40
N ASN A 621 20.87 -8.62 -47.05
CA ASN A 621 20.79 -8.75 -48.50
C ASN A 621 19.37 -8.56 -49.04
N GLN A 622 18.34 -9.02 -48.32
CA GLN A 622 16.95 -8.78 -48.71
C GLN A 622 16.63 -7.27 -48.75
N ILE A 623 17.10 -6.50 -47.77
CA ILE A 623 16.83 -5.05 -47.70
C ILE A 623 17.58 -4.31 -48.80
N THR A 624 18.88 -4.57 -48.98
CA THR A 624 19.69 -3.90 -50.01
C THR A 624 19.25 -4.24 -51.43
N THR A 625 18.71 -5.46 -51.65
CA THR A 625 18.23 -5.90 -52.97
C THR A 625 16.82 -5.39 -53.27
N ASN A 626 15.88 -5.52 -52.33
CA ASN A 626 14.46 -5.20 -52.56
C ASN A 626 14.13 -3.72 -52.29
N TYR A 627 14.92 -3.05 -51.42
CA TYR A 627 14.71 -1.65 -51.02
C TYR A 627 15.97 -0.78 -51.17
N PRO A 628 16.63 -0.77 -52.35
CA PRO A 628 17.85 0.01 -52.54
C PRO A 628 17.60 1.51 -52.35
N GLY A 629 18.45 2.16 -51.54
CA GLY A 629 18.35 3.59 -51.24
C GLY A 629 17.30 3.97 -50.19
N SER A 630 16.60 3.01 -49.60
CA SER A 630 15.79 3.23 -48.38
C SER A 630 16.69 3.61 -47.19
N GLU A 631 16.11 4.28 -46.19
CA GLU A 631 16.81 4.59 -44.93
C GLU A 631 17.40 3.33 -44.28
N TRP A 632 16.65 2.22 -44.31
CA TRP A 632 17.09 0.92 -43.80
C TRP A 632 18.27 0.31 -44.56
N ALA A 633 18.29 0.42 -45.89
CA ALA A 633 19.42 -0.04 -46.70
C ALA A 633 20.67 0.82 -46.43
N ASN A 634 20.50 2.13 -46.25
CA ASN A 634 21.59 3.04 -45.90
C ASN A 634 22.17 2.73 -44.51
N LEU A 635 21.31 2.41 -43.52
CA LEU A 635 21.74 1.99 -42.18
C LEU A 635 22.53 0.68 -42.16
N ILE A 636 22.25 -0.24 -43.11
CA ILE A 636 22.99 -1.50 -43.25
C ILE A 636 24.34 -1.27 -43.93
N GLU A 637 24.36 -0.49 -45.02
CA GLU A 637 25.57 -0.20 -45.79
C GLU A 637 26.54 0.72 -45.03
N ASN A 638 26.01 1.57 -44.15
CA ASN A 638 26.76 2.47 -43.29
C ASN A 638 26.21 2.42 -41.85
N PRO A 639 26.74 1.52 -40.99
CA PRO A 639 26.31 1.40 -39.59
C PRO A 639 26.57 2.66 -38.74
N ASP A 640 27.51 3.52 -39.17
CA ASP A 640 27.79 4.84 -38.58
C ASP A 640 26.96 5.95 -39.24
N PHE A 641 25.92 5.61 -40.01
CA PHE A 641 24.87 6.56 -40.43
C PHE A 641 24.05 6.94 -39.20
N LEU A 642 24.70 7.59 -38.24
CA LEU A 642 24.06 8.46 -37.28
C LEU A 642 23.31 9.51 -38.09
N ASP A 643 22.06 9.73 -37.74
CA ASP A 643 21.29 10.84 -38.24
C ASP A 643 22.18 12.08 -38.14
N ALA A 644 22.53 12.70 -39.26
CA ALA A 644 23.32 13.94 -39.25
C ALA A 644 22.61 15.01 -38.39
N GLU A 645 21.30 14.85 -38.22
CA GLU A 645 20.43 15.60 -37.33
C GLU A 645 20.63 15.26 -35.84
N GLU A 646 20.86 14.00 -35.47
CA GLU A 646 21.09 13.55 -34.09
C GLU A 646 22.51 13.88 -33.60
N GLU A 647 23.53 13.75 -34.45
CA GLU A 647 24.89 14.24 -34.13
C GLU A 647 24.93 15.76 -34.00
N ALA A 648 24.18 16.48 -34.86
CA ALA A 648 24.01 17.93 -34.75
C ALA A 648 23.26 18.32 -33.48
N TYR A 649 22.19 17.62 -33.12
CA TYR A 649 21.43 17.83 -31.89
C TYR A 649 22.29 17.58 -30.65
N GLU A 650 23.05 16.49 -30.61
CA GLU A 650 23.87 16.09 -29.47
C GLU A 650 25.07 17.05 -29.27
N THR A 651 25.72 17.46 -30.37
CA THR A 651 26.77 18.49 -30.34
C THR A 651 26.22 19.81 -29.79
N GLU A 652 25.01 20.19 -30.21
CA GLU A 652 24.36 21.42 -29.78
C GLU A 652 23.84 21.31 -28.34
N ARG A 653 23.40 20.13 -27.89
CA ARG A 653 23.05 19.84 -26.50
C ARG A 653 24.24 20.08 -25.57
N ILE A 654 25.42 19.59 -25.93
CA ILE A 654 26.65 19.82 -25.15
C ILE A 654 26.99 21.32 -25.07
N ALA A 655 26.83 22.05 -26.17
CA ALA A 655 27.03 23.51 -26.20
C ALA A 655 26.01 24.25 -25.32
N TYR A 656 24.73 23.83 -25.35
CA TYR A 656 23.67 24.37 -24.51
C TYR A 656 23.93 24.12 -23.02
N GLU A 657 24.38 22.92 -22.64
CA GLU A 657 24.73 22.57 -21.26
C GLU A 657 25.89 23.44 -20.72
N GLU A 658 26.89 23.76 -21.55
CA GLU A 658 27.95 24.70 -21.15
C GLU A 658 27.38 26.10 -20.86
N MET A 659 26.42 26.55 -21.67
CA MET A 659 25.76 27.84 -21.48
C MET A 659 24.91 27.88 -20.21
N LEU A 660 24.17 26.79 -19.94
CA LEU A 660 23.39 26.62 -18.72
C LEU A 660 24.29 26.60 -17.48
N ALA A 661 25.47 25.97 -17.56
CA ALA A 661 26.46 26.00 -16.48
C ALA A 661 26.98 27.42 -16.19
N ARG A 662 27.10 28.29 -17.21
CA ARG A 662 27.45 29.71 -17.02
C ARG A 662 26.32 30.49 -16.36
N TYR A 663 25.07 30.22 -16.72
CA TYR A 663 23.90 30.77 -16.02
C TYR A 663 23.90 30.43 -14.53
N TYR A 664 24.13 29.17 -14.15
CA TYR A 664 24.21 28.77 -12.73
C TYR A 664 25.39 29.41 -11.97
N LYS A 665 26.49 29.71 -12.68
CA LYS A 665 27.62 30.49 -12.14
C LYS A 665 27.33 32.00 -12.07
N LYS A 666 26.13 32.44 -12.47
CA LYS A 666 25.67 33.83 -12.52
C LYS A 666 26.42 34.71 -13.52
N ASP A 667 27.07 34.11 -14.51
CA ASP A 667 27.74 34.82 -15.60
C ASP A 667 26.74 35.16 -16.72
N TYR A 668 25.69 35.88 -16.36
CA TYR A 668 24.55 36.16 -17.24
C TYR A 668 24.93 37.01 -18.45
N GLN A 669 25.91 37.90 -18.31
CA GLN A 669 26.30 38.81 -19.38
C GLN A 669 27.08 38.09 -20.50
N ALA A 670 27.99 37.18 -20.14
CA ALA A 670 28.68 36.36 -21.14
C ALA A 670 27.71 35.38 -21.82
N ALA A 671 26.85 34.72 -21.04
CA ALA A 671 25.85 33.80 -21.58
C ALA A 671 24.90 34.49 -22.56
N LEU A 672 24.41 35.69 -22.24
CA LEU A 672 23.48 36.42 -23.10
C LEU A 672 24.11 36.83 -24.44
N LEU A 673 25.38 37.26 -24.45
CA LEU A 673 26.09 37.62 -25.68
C LEU A 673 26.29 36.41 -26.61
N ASP A 674 26.66 35.26 -26.04
CA ASP A 674 26.87 34.05 -26.83
C ASP A 674 25.54 33.50 -27.36
N ILE A 675 24.47 33.53 -26.56
CA ILE A 675 23.12 33.13 -27.00
C ILE A 675 22.60 34.06 -28.12
N ASP A 676 22.82 35.37 -28.02
CA ASP A 676 22.44 36.32 -29.07
C ASP A 676 23.18 36.02 -30.39
N VAL A 677 24.43 35.56 -30.35
CA VAL A 677 25.18 35.15 -31.55
C VAL A 677 24.57 33.88 -32.15
N ILE A 678 24.29 32.86 -31.33
CA ILE A 678 23.72 31.57 -31.77
C ILE A 678 22.37 31.79 -32.44
N ASN A 679 21.46 32.53 -31.78
CA ASN A 679 20.11 32.77 -32.31
C ASN A 679 20.11 33.61 -33.61
N ASN A 680 21.09 34.51 -33.80
CA ASN A 680 21.19 35.34 -35.01
C ASN A 680 21.87 34.62 -36.18
N GLU A 681 22.89 33.80 -35.92
CA GLU A 681 23.65 33.11 -36.96
C GLU A 681 23.06 31.74 -37.34
N ARG A 682 22.30 31.09 -36.43
CA ARG A 682 21.73 29.74 -36.61
C ARG A 682 20.26 29.68 -36.18
N PRO A 683 19.34 30.31 -36.92
CA PRO A 683 17.92 30.30 -36.58
C PRO A 683 17.23 28.93 -36.75
N GLU A 684 17.78 28.03 -37.57
CA GLU A 684 17.27 26.65 -37.78
C GLU A 684 17.83 25.63 -36.75
N ASN A 685 18.30 26.10 -35.60
CA ASN A 685 18.86 25.24 -34.56
C ASN A 685 17.74 24.48 -33.80
N PRO A 686 17.84 23.14 -33.62
CA PRO A 686 16.84 22.35 -32.88
C PRO A 686 16.59 22.83 -31.44
N LEU A 687 17.56 23.51 -30.81
CA LEU A 687 17.48 24.03 -29.45
C LEU A 687 17.21 25.55 -29.37
N ALA A 688 16.85 26.20 -30.49
CA ALA A 688 16.66 27.65 -30.55
C ALA A 688 15.68 28.18 -29.50
N CYS A 689 14.55 27.48 -29.26
CA CYS A 689 13.57 27.89 -28.26
C CYS A 689 14.09 27.71 -26.82
N LYS A 690 14.89 26.67 -26.55
CA LYS A 690 15.59 26.49 -25.26
C LYS A 690 16.63 27.58 -24.99
N TYR A 691 17.36 28.01 -26.02
CA TYR A 691 18.27 29.15 -25.93
C TYR A 691 17.53 30.45 -25.66
N SER A 692 16.41 30.69 -26.34
CA SER A 692 15.57 31.86 -26.14
C SER A 692 14.95 31.93 -24.73
N LEU A 693 14.59 30.78 -24.15
CA LEU A 693 14.21 30.69 -22.73
C LEU A 693 15.37 31.00 -21.79
N LEU A 694 16.54 30.40 -22.00
CA LEU A 694 17.74 30.67 -21.18
C LEU A 694 18.16 32.14 -21.27
N ARG A 695 18.03 32.76 -22.45
CA ARG A 695 18.24 34.19 -22.66
C ARG A 695 17.29 35.04 -21.81
N ALA A 696 15.99 34.72 -21.79
CA ALA A 696 15.03 35.40 -20.94
C ALA A 696 15.43 35.26 -19.46
N GLN A 697 15.84 34.07 -19.01
CA GLN A 697 16.34 33.86 -17.65
C GLN A 697 17.59 34.70 -17.32
N CYS A 698 18.54 34.83 -18.25
CA CYS A 698 19.70 35.71 -18.10
C CYS A 698 19.30 37.19 -17.98
N VAL A 699 18.32 37.66 -18.76
CA VAL A 699 17.76 39.03 -18.64
C VAL A 699 17.13 39.23 -17.26
N GLY A 700 16.37 38.24 -16.76
CA GLY A 700 15.81 38.26 -15.40
C GLY A 700 16.89 38.32 -14.32
N GLY A 701 17.96 37.53 -14.46
CA GLY A 701 19.10 37.53 -13.55
C GLY A 701 19.90 38.84 -13.51
N LEU A 702 20.01 39.55 -14.65
CA LEU A 702 20.68 40.85 -14.73
C LEU A 702 19.81 41.99 -14.17
N THR A 703 18.49 41.89 -14.36
CA THR A 703 17.53 42.92 -13.94
C THR A 703 16.98 42.71 -12.54
N SER A 704 17.25 41.56 -11.90
CA SER A 704 16.76 41.28 -10.54
C SER A 704 17.18 42.31 -9.48
N TYR A 705 18.33 42.98 -9.68
CA TYR A 705 18.86 43.99 -8.75
C TYR A 705 18.31 45.40 -8.97
N THR A 706 17.67 45.67 -10.11
CA THR A 706 17.15 47.01 -10.44
C THR A 706 15.75 47.25 -9.87
N GLY A 707 15.05 46.18 -9.47
CA GLY A 707 13.65 46.23 -9.02
C GLY A 707 12.64 46.38 -10.17
N ASP A 708 13.10 46.56 -11.40
CA ASP A 708 12.29 46.66 -12.60
C ASP A 708 12.30 45.32 -13.35
N ARG A 709 11.14 44.63 -13.35
CA ARG A 709 10.95 43.33 -14.00
C ARG A 709 10.48 43.45 -15.45
N THR A 710 10.23 44.66 -15.95
CA THR A 710 9.73 44.89 -17.31
C THR A 710 10.59 44.22 -18.39
N PRO A 711 11.93 44.32 -18.37
CA PRO A 711 12.76 43.70 -19.40
C PRO A 711 12.69 42.16 -19.40
N TYR A 712 12.47 41.56 -18.24
CA TYR A 712 12.29 40.11 -18.12
C TYR A 712 10.94 39.67 -18.70
N PHE A 713 9.88 40.41 -18.41
CA PHE A 713 8.56 40.15 -18.98
C PHE A 713 8.55 40.31 -20.50
N ASP A 714 9.21 41.34 -21.01
CA ASP A 714 9.33 41.56 -22.45
C ASP A 714 10.12 40.42 -23.14
N ALA A 715 11.16 39.90 -22.49
CA ALA A 715 11.92 38.76 -23.01
C ALA A 715 11.10 37.45 -23.03
N LEU A 716 10.27 37.19 -22.02
CA LEU A 716 9.36 36.04 -22.00
C LEU A 716 8.23 36.18 -23.02
N LYS A 717 7.68 37.38 -23.21
CA LYS A 717 6.67 37.64 -24.26
C LYS A 717 7.23 37.46 -25.66
N LEU A 718 8.48 37.87 -25.88
CA LEU A 718 9.17 37.66 -27.14
C LEU A 718 9.36 36.16 -27.43
N LEU A 719 9.73 35.35 -26.44
CA LEU A 719 9.81 33.89 -26.58
C LEU A 719 8.46 33.27 -27.00
N ILE A 720 7.35 33.68 -26.38
CA ILE A 720 6.01 33.18 -26.74
C ILE A 720 5.66 33.53 -28.20
N SER A 721 6.10 34.70 -28.67
CA SER A 721 5.88 35.13 -30.06
C SER A 721 6.77 34.39 -31.06
N ASP A 722 8.02 34.13 -30.70
CA ASP A 722 9.03 33.58 -31.62
C ASP A 722 9.00 32.03 -31.66
N CYS A 723 8.45 31.37 -30.64
CA CYS A 723 8.35 29.91 -30.51
C CYS A 723 6.91 29.47 -30.14
N PRO A 724 5.89 29.70 -30.97
CA PRO A 724 4.53 29.27 -30.66
C PRO A 724 4.43 27.74 -30.57
N GLU A 725 3.54 27.24 -29.71
CA GLU A 725 3.23 25.80 -29.55
C GLU A 725 4.37 24.90 -29.03
N THR A 726 5.47 25.46 -28.52
CA THR A 726 6.53 24.67 -27.85
C THR A 726 6.38 24.63 -26.33
N GLU A 727 6.97 23.61 -25.69
CA GLU A 727 7.01 23.48 -24.23
C GLU A 727 7.59 24.71 -23.53
N GLU A 728 8.60 25.36 -24.13
CA GLU A 728 9.24 26.57 -23.58
C GLU A 728 8.30 27.78 -23.61
N ALA A 729 7.46 27.91 -24.63
CA ALA A 729 6.45 28.97 -24.69
C ALA A 729 5.29 28.72 -23.71
N ILE A 730 4.86 27.47 -23.54
CA ILE A 730 3.89 27.08 -22.51
C ILE A 730 4.47 27.39 -21.12
N PHE A 731 5.73 27.03 -20.87
CA PHE A 731 6.43 27.35 -19.63
C PHE A 731 6.54 28.86 -19.41
N ALA A 732 6.92 29.64 -20.42
CA ALA A 732 7.03 31.10 -20.34
C ALA A 732 5.68 31.78 -20.09
N ALA A 733 4.60 31.30 -20.72
CA ALA A 733 3.24 31.79 -20.49
C ALA A 733 2.78 31.48 -19.05
N SER A 734 3.02 30.26 -18.57
CA SER A 734 2.72 29.87 -17.20
C SER A 734 3.50 30.72 -16.17
N LEU A 735 4.76 31.03 -16.46
CA LEU A 735 5.62 31.83 -15.60
C LEU A 735 5.18 33.29 -15.58
N LEU A 736 4.78 33.86 -16.71
CA LEU A 736 4.20 35.21 -16.77
C LEU A 736 2.88 35.30 -16.01
N ALA A 737 2.02 34.27 -16.09
CA ALA A 737 0.78 34.18 -15.33
C ALA A 737 1.04 34.13 -13.81
N GLN A 738 1.97 33.26 -13.36
CA GLN A 738 2.42 33.20 -11.95
C GLN A 738 3.02 34.52 -11.46
N LEU A 739 3.64 35.29 -12.35
CA LEU A 739 4.22 36.60 -12.03
C LEU A 739 3.20 37.76 -12.13
N GLY A 740 1.91 37.45 -12.36
CA GLY A 740 0.81 38.41 -12.37
C GLY A 740 0.72 39.28 -13.63
N VAL A 741 1.31 38.84 -14.75
CA VAL A 741 1.26 39.55 -16.04
C VAL A 741 0.09 39.02 -16.85
N ASP A 742 -0.94 39.86 -17.04
CA ASP A 742 -2.08 39.56 -17.93
C ASP A 742 -1.62 39.58 -19.39
N LEU A 743 -1.72 38.42 -20.06
CA LEU A 743 -1.25 38.21 -21.43
C LEU A 743 -2.30 38.52 -22.50
N GLY A 744 -3.58 38.61 -22.15
CA GLY A 744 -4.66 38.68 -23.13
C GLY A 744 -4.79 37.41 -23.99
N PHE A 745 -6.02 37.13 -24.44
CA PHE A 745 -6.48 35.92 -25.13
C PHE A 745 -5.45 35.13 -25.97
N VAL A 746 -5.03 33.97 -25.44
CA VAL A 746 -4.65 32.78 -26.21
C VAL A 746 -5.27 31.57 -25.50
N GLY A 747 -6.10 30.82 -26.26
CA GLY A 747 -6.66 29.48 -26.05
C GLY A 747 -6.78 28.89 -24.64
N GLU A 748 -8.02 28.62 -24.21
CA GLU A 748 -8.37 27.98 -22.95
C GLU A 748 -7.85 26.53 -22.80
N THR A 749 -7.35 26.20 -21.60
CA THR A 749 -7.89 25.05 -20.86
C THR A 749 -8.10 25.44 -19.40
N ARG A 750 -9.32 25.19 -18.94
CA ARG A 750 -9.84 25.51 -17.61
C ARG A 750 -9.16 24.67 -16.52
N GLN A 751 -8.68 25.33 -15.48
CA GLN A 751 -8.96 24.93 -14.10
C GLN A 751 -9.44 26.15 -13.32
N PRO A 752 -10.42 25.99 -12.39
CA PRO A 752 -10.97 27.10 -11.65
C PRO A 752 -9.96 27.59 -10.61
N ASP A 753 -9.53 28.85 -10.73
CA ASP A 753 -8.79 29.58 -9.71
C ASP A 753 -9.60 29.65 -8.41
N LYS A 754 -9.14 28.95 -7.37
CA LYS A 754 -9.33 29.39 -5.99
C LYS A 754 -8.35 30.54 -5.77
N THR A 755 -8.89 31.71 -5.48
CA THR A 755 -8.16 32.90 -5.10
C THR A 755 -7.41 32.63 -3.79
N GLU A 756 -6.07 32.49 -3.83
CA GLU A 756 -5.26 32.51 -2.61
C GLU A 756 -5.20 33.94 -2.08
N GLU A 757 -6.02 34.25 -1.08
CA GLU A 757 -5.73 35.34 -0.16
C GLU A 757 -4.50 34.93 0.68
N GLU A 758 -3.48 35.78 0.78
CA GLU A 758 -2.32 35.55 1.67
C GLU A 758 -2.82 35.28 3.10
N SER A 759 -2.71 34.03 3.55
CA SER A 759 -3.13 33.60 4.88
C SER A 759 -2.35 34.34 5.97
N ALA A 760 -3.05 34.91 6.95
CA ALA A 760 -2.43 35.58 8.10
C ALA A 760 -1.72 34.60 9.07
N PHE A 761 -1.81 33.29 8.83
CA PHE A 761 -1.28 32.22 9.69
C PHE A 761 0.09 31.73 9.23
N ILE A 762 0.98 31.40 10.17
CA ILE A 762 2.38 31.02 9.88
C ILE A 762 2.63 29.56 10.30
N PHE A 763 3.26 28.77 9.44
CA PHE A 763 3.58 27.37 9.74
C PHE A 763 4.87 27.26 10.57
N ASN A 764 4.79 26.62 11.73
CA ASN A 764 5.97 26.30 12.54
C ASN A 764 5.76 25.04 13.39
N GLY A 765 6.18 23.88 12.88
CA GLY A 765 5.97 22.59 13.52
C GLY A 765 6.71 22.36 14.84
N ASN A 766 7.75 23.13 15.15
CA ASN A 766 8.58 22.95 16.36
C ASN A 766 8.13 23.78 17.56
N LYS A 767 7.07 24.58 17.41
CA LYS A 767 6.49 25.39 18.49
C LYS A 767 5.57 24.56 19.38
N GLU A 768 5.21 25.11 20.53
CA GLU A 768 4.15 24.56 21.36
C GLU A 768 2.82 24.58 20.59
N HIS A 769 2.12 23.45 20.57
CA HIS A 769 0.82 23.28 19.89
C HIS A 769 -0.29 22.96 20.88
N TYR A 770 -1.52 23.28 20.49
CA TYR A 770 -2.76 22.99 21.18
C TYR A 770 -3.71 22.25 20.23
N PHE A 771 -4.56 21.38 20.77
CA PHE A 771 -5.69 20.84 20.02
C PHE A 771 -6.93 21.69 20.31
N ALA A 772 -7.54 22.22 19.26
CA ALA A 772 -8.64 23.16 19.31
C ALA A 772 -9.92 22.51 18.77
N ILE A 773 -11.02 22.71 19.47
CA ILE A 773 -12.37 22.33 19.05
C ILE A 773 -13.23 23.60 19.04
N ILE A 774 -13.81 23.93 17.89
CA ILE A 774 -14.67 25.11 17.70
C ILE A 774 -16.14 24.70 17.82
N ILE A 775 -16.86 25.37 18.71
CA ILE A 775 -18.22 24.98 19.09
C ILE A 775 -19.15 26.19 18.94
N PRO A 776 -20.25 26.11 18.17
CA PRO A 776 -21.22 27.20 18.07
C PRO A 776 -22.01 27.37 19.38
N VAL A 777 -22.11 28.61 19.87
CA VAL A 777 -22.70 28.98 21.17
C VAL A 777 -24.22 28.75 21.22
N GLU A 778 -24.89 28.64 20.07
CA GLU A 778 -26.34 28.36 19.99
C GLU A 778 -26.70 26.97 20.54
N ASN A 779 -25.75 26.03 20.51
CA ASN A 779 -25.84 24.74 21.18
C ASN A 779 -25.01 24.82 22.46
N SER A 780 -25.63 24.70 23.63
CA SER A 780 -24.94 24.78 24.94
C SER A 780 -24.01 23.58 25.24
N SER A 781 -23.28 23.06 24.25
CA SER A 781 -22.47 21.84 24.28
C SER A 781 -21.01 22.07 24.70
N GLY A 782 -20.53 23.32 24.83
CA GLY A 782 -19.13 23.61 25.20
C GLY A 782 -18.67 22.96 26.51
N ASN A 783 -19.52 22.96 27.54
CA ASN A 783 -19.23 22.27 28.80
C ASN A 783 -19.28 20.74 28.67
N GLU A 784 -20.12 20.22 27.77
CA GLU A 784 -20.23 18.79 27.51
C GLU A 784 -19.00 18.27 26.75
N VAL A 785 -18.58 18.97 25.69
CA VAL A 785 -17.34 18.68 24.96
C VAL A 785 -16.16 18.75 25.90
N LYS A 786 -16.08 19.78 26.76
CA LYS A 786 -15.02 19.87 27.78
C LYS A 786 -15.03 18.69 28.76
N ALA A 787 -16.21 18.23 29.19
CA ALA A 787 -16.33 17.06 30.08
C ALA A 787 -15.90 15.78 29.35
N LYS A 788 -16.38 15.55 28.12
CA LYS A 788 -16.02 14.39 27.30
C LYS A 788 -14.52 14.38 26.95
N SER A 789 -13.96 15.51 26.53
CA SER A 789 -12.51 15.66 26.33
C SER A 789 -11.74 15.42 27.64
N SER A 790 -12.29 15.80 28.80
CA SER A 790 -11.65 15.51 30.09
C SER A 790 -11.66 14.03 30.42
N ASP A 791 -12.76 13.34 30.15
CA ASP A 791 -12.88 11.92 30.45
C ASP A 791 -12.07 11.08 29.46
N PHE A 792 -12.04 11.47 28.19
CA PHE A 792 -11.11 10.94 27.19
C PHE A 792 -9.65 11.16 27.60
N ASN A 793 -9.27 12.37 28.06
CA ASN A 793 -7.90 12.63 28.50
C ASN A 793 -7.51 11.79 29.72
N LYS A 794 -8.43 11.54 30.64
CA LYS A 794 -8.18 10.61 31.76
C LYS A 794 -8.05 9.16 31.29
N ALA A 795 -8.77 8.77 30.23
CA ALA A 795 -8.69 7.41 29.72
C ALA A 795 -7.41 7.18 28.90
N PHE A 796 -7.08 8.07 27.97
CA PHE A 796 -6.03 7.84 26.96
C PHE A 796 -4.71 8.57 27.23
N PHE A 797 -4.74 9.65 28.04
CA PHE A 797 -3.61 10.58 28.19
C PHE A 797 -3.38 11.03 29.64
N GLU A 798 -3.77 10.22 30.63
CA GLU A 798 -3.68 10.59 32.06
C GLU A 798 -2.25 10.96 32.47
N SER A 799 -1.27 10.15 32.03
CA SER A 799 0.16 10.39 32.25
C SER A 799 0.67 11.75 31.75
N ARG A 800 0.02 12.32 30.73
CA ARG A 800 0.42 13.61 30.14
C ARG A 800 -0.10 14.83 30.91
N ASN A 801 -1.01 14.65 31.89
CA ASN A 801 -1.57 15.74 32.70
C ASN A 801 -2.09 16.94 31.86
N LEU A 802 -2.76 16.64 30.74
CA LEU A 802 -3.25 17.65 29.80
C LEU A 802 -4.27 18.57 30.47
N ARG A 803 -4.16 19.87 30.17
CA ARG A 803 -5.06 20.91 30.69
C ARG A 803 -6.10 21.27 29.65
N ILE A 804 -7.36 21.32 30.07
CA ILE A 804 -8.46 21.73 29.21
C ILE A 804 -8.95 23.11 29.62
N THR A 805 -8.84 24.05 28.69
CA THR A 805 -9.36 25.41 28.86
C THR A 805 -10.46 25.66 27.85
N SER A 806 -11.48 26.43 28.21
CA SER A 806 -12.53 26.83 27.29
C SER A 806 -12.66 28.35 27.34
N ASN A 807 -12.66 28.98 26.17
CA ASN A 807 -12.69 30.42 26.01
C ASN A 807 -13.70 30.81 24.93
N LEU A 808 -14.32 31.97 25.07
CA LEU A 808 -15.18 32.51 24.02
C LEU A 808 -14.30 33.07 22.89
N LEU A 809 -14.40 32.53 21.67
CA LEU A 809 -13.66 33.02 20.49
C LEU A 809 -14.40 34.18 19.82
N SER A 810 -15.73 34.07 19.72
CA SER A 810 -16.61 35.12 19.19
C SER A 810 -17.98 35.08 19.89
N ARG A 811 -18.91 35.99 19.54
CA ARG A 811 -20.28 35.96 20.11
C ARG A 811 -21.06 34.70 19.74
N THR A 812 -20.62 34.00 18.71
CA THR A 812 -21.29 32.82 18.14
C THR A 812 -20.47 31.54 18.29
N HIS A 813 -19.19 31.60 18.67
CA HIS A 813 -18.31 30.44 18.78
C HIS A 813 -17.48 30.43 20.08
N GLU A 814 -17.45 29.28 20.77
CA GLU A 814 -16.56 28.93 21.87
C GLU A 814 -15.42 28.05 21.34
N ILE A 815 -14.22 28.21 21.90
CA ILE A 815 -13.07 27.35 21.59
C ILE A 815 -12.66 26.57 22.84
N VAL A 816 -12.67 25.24 22.73
CA VAL A 816 -12.11 24.33 23.75
C VAL A 816 -10.70 23.95 23.33
N LEU A 817 -9.73 24.18 24.21
CA LEU A 817 -8.31 23.93 23.96
C LEU A 817 -7.80 22.88 24.93
N ILE A 818 -7.15 21.86 24.38
CA ILE A 818 -6.36 20.88 25.12
C ILE A 818 -4.89 21.27 24.98
N LYS A 819 -4.25 21.55 26.13
CA LYS A 819 -2.90 22.12 26.22
C LYS A 819 -1.99 21.32 27.16
N SER A 820 -0.68 21.26 26.92
CA SER A 820 0.05 21.67 25.71
C SER A 820 0.82 20.49 25.13
N PHE A 821 1.06 20.56 23.83
CA PHE A 821 1.87 19.60 23.07
C PHE A 821 3.18 20.26 22.68
N GLU A 822 4.30 19.53 22.78
CA GLU A 822 5.64 20.09 22.56
C GLU A 822 5.86 20.55 21.11
N ASN A 823 5.28 19.85 20.14
CA ASN A 823 5.43 20.09 18.71
C ASN A 823 4.20 19.60 17.92
N LYS A 824 4.20 19.84 16.61
CA LYS A 824 3.14 19.43 15.68
C LYS A 824 2.84 17.94 15.78
N ASN A 825 3.87 17.09 15.76
CA ASN A 825 3.71 15.65 15.72
C ASN A 825 2.96 15.14 16.96
N LYS A 826 3.37 15.56 18.17
CA LYS A 826 2.66 15.18 19.40
C LYS A 826 1.23 15.70 19.48
N GLY A 827 0.94 16.82 18.81
CA GLY A 827 -0.41 17.33 18.63
C GLY A 827 -1.22 16.47 17.64
N LEU A 828 -0.63 16.10 16.51
CA LEU A 828 -1.26 15.26 15.51
C LEU A 828 -1.52 13.84 16.02
N ASP A 829 -0.59 13.23 16.77
CA ASP A 829 -0.84 11.95 17.45
C ASP A 829 -2.13 12.04 18.28
N TYR A 830 -2.30 13.14 19.04
CA TYR A 830 -3.50 13.36 19.84
C TYR A 830 -4.73 13.60 18.97
N PHE A 831 -4.61 14.39 17.90
CA PHE A 831 -5.68 14.68 16.95
C PHE A 831 -6.25 13.38 16.38
N THR A 832 -5.40 12.50 15.86
CA THR A 832 -5.77 11.22 15.25
C THR A 832 -6.49 10.31 16.25
N VAL A 833 -5.95 10.18 17.47
CA VAL A 833 -6.60 9.35 18.52
C VAL A 833 -7.94 9.94 18.92
N PHE A 834 -8.05 11.27 19.05
CA PHE A 834 -9.28 11.93 19.46
C PHE A 834 -10.37 11.80 18.41
N THR A 835 -10.05 12.04 17.13
CA THR A 835 -11.02 11.98 16.02
C THR A 835 -11.37 10.54 15.61
N GLY A 836 -10.44 9.59 15.78
CA GLY A 836 -10.67 8.16 15.53
C GLY A 836 -11.51 7.45 16.60
N ASN A 837 -11.56 7.99 17.83
CA ASN A 837 -12.23 7.31 18.95
C ASN A 837 -13.77 7.45 18.90
N ARG A 838 -14.45 6.51 18.26
CA ARG A 838 -15.92 6.48 18.21
C ARG A 838 -16.56 6.03 19.53
N GLU A 839 -15.88 5.26 20.37
CA GLU A 839 -16.50 4.68 21.58
C GLU A 839 -16.83 5.74 22.65
N MET A 840 -15.91 6.68 22.93
CA MET A 840 -16.11 7.72 23.94
C MET A 840 -16.48 9.08 23.34
N LEU A 841 -16.19 9.32 22.05
CA LEU A 841 -16.31 10.63 21.43
C LEU A 841 -17.26 10.68 20.22
N ILE A 842 -18.10 9.67 19.96
CA ILE A 842 -19.06 9.70 18.83
C ILE A 842 -19.86 11.00 18.78
N ASP A 843 -20.40 11.45 19.91
CA ASP A 843 -21.22 12.67 19.96
C ASP A 843 -20.42 13.95 19.65
N VAL A 844 -19.10 13.93 19.88
CA VAL A 844 -18.21 15.06 19.60
C VAL A 844 -17.72 15.01 18.16
N ASN A 845 -17.31 13.82 17.69
CA ASN A 845 -16.75 13.62 16.35
C ASN A 845 -17.83 13.63 15.26
N SER A 846 -19.07 13.25 15.58
CA SER A 846 -20.23 13.38 14.69
C SER A 846 -20.97 14.72 14.86
N GLY A 847 -20.49 15.60 15.75
CA GLY A 847 -21.10 16.90 16.05
C GLY A 847 -20.84 18.00 15.02
N GLY A 848 -20.03 17.72 13.98
CA GLY A 848 -19.68 18.69 12.93
C GLY A 848 -18.85 19.87 13.43
N TYR A 849 -18.08 19.69 14.51
CA TYR A 849 -17.21 20.72 15.06
C TYR A 849 -15.90 20.80 14.27
N ASP A 850 -15.42 22.02 14.02
CA ASP A 850 -14.08 22.20 13.45
C ASP A 850 -13.03 21.83 14.50
N MET A 851 -12.22 20.83 14.18
CA MET A 851 -11.13 20.35 15.03
C MET A 851 -9.81 20.49 14.30
N PHE A 852 -8.80 21.05 14.95
CA PHE A 852 -7.49 21.23 14.34
C PHE A 852 -6.37 21.37 15.38
N ILE A 853 -5.14 21.16 14.92
CA ILE A 853 -3.93 21.48 15.67
C ILE A 853 -3.49 22.91 15.38
N ILE A 854 -3.22 23.66 16.45
CA ILE A 854 -2.87 25.08 16.37
C ILE A 854 -1.66 25.42 17.21
N SER A 855 -0.67 26.09 16.60
CA SER A 855 0.51 26.58 17.31
C SER A 855 0.12 27.69 18.29
N SER A 856 0.92 27.92 19.33
CA SER A 856 0.71 29.02 20.27
C SER A 856 0.59 30.38 19.57
N ASP A 857 1.34 30.58 18.49
CA ASP A 857 1.42 31.84 17.74
C ASP A 857 0.16 32.01 16.86
N ASN A 858 -0.25 30.96 16.13
CA ASN A 858 -1.46 31.00 15.32
C ASN A 858 -2.73 31.05 16.17
N TYR A 859 -2.73 30.49 17.38
CA TYR A 859 -3.85 30.65 18.31
C TYR A 859 -4.07 32.12 18.69
N VAL A 860 -2.98 32.88 18.88
CA VAL A 860 -3.08 34.32 19.13
C VAL A 860 -3.64 35.04 17.91
N GLU A 861 -3.24 34.65 16.71
CA GLU A 861 -3.73 35.26 15.47
C GLU A 861 -5.20 34.93 15.20
N LEU A 862 -5.60 33.66 15.38
CA LEU A 862 -6.98 33.19 15.28
C LEU A 862 -7.89 33.94 16.26
N PHE A 863 -7.38 34.24 17.46
CA PHE A 863 -8.14 35.02 18.44
C PHE A 863 -8.31 36.50 18.04
N LYS A 864 -7.37 37.07 17.28
CA LYS A 864 -7.46 38.46 16.78
C LYS A 864 -8.37 38.57 15.57
N ASN A 865 -8.14 37.76 14.54
CA ASN A 865 -8.82 37.85 13.26
C ASN A 865 -10.17 37.11 13.25
N LYS A 866 -10.35 36.10 14.13
CA LYS A 866 -11.54 35.24 14.25
C LYS A 866 -11.85 34.46 12.97
N ASP A 867 -10.82 34.23 12.16
CA ASP A 867 -10.93 33.52 10.89
C ASP A 867 -10.78 32.01 11.09
N ILE A 868 -11.89 31.36 11.45
CA ILE A 868 -11.94 29.91 11.70
C ILE A 868 -11.77 29.14 10.39
N THR A 869 -12.48 29.57 9.34
CA THR A 869 -12.47 28.92 8.01
C THR A 869 -11.09 29.00 7.37
N GLY A 870 -10.46 30.18 7.36
CA GLY A 870 -9.11 30.32 6.80
C GLY A 870 -8.05 29.57 7.61
N TYR A 871 -8.26 29.38 8.92
CA TYR A 871 -7.38 28.49 9.70
C TYR A 871 -7.62 27.01 9.38
N GLY A 872 -8.86 26.61 9.13
CA GLY A 872 -9.20 25.26 8.67
C GLY A 872 -8.49 24.90 7.38
N ASP A 873 -8.59 25.76 6.37
CA ASP A 873 -7.91 25.59 5.07
C ASP A 873 -6.38 25.56 5.23
N PHE A 874 -5.83 26.42 6.08
CA PHE A 874 -4.41 26.44 6.43
C PHE A 874 -3.96 25.15 7.15
N PHE A 875 -4.81 24.59 8.02
CA PHE A 875 -4.55 23.33 8.72
C PHE A 875 -4.54 22.16 7.74
N GLU A 876 -5.53 22.05 6.85
CA GLU A 876 -5.56 20.99 5.83
C GLU A 876 -4.30 21.03 4.95
N THR A 877 -3.93 22.22 4.48
CA THR A 877 -2.80 22.42 3.57
C THR A 877 -1.45 22.08 4.21
N HIS A 878 -1.21 22.54 5.45
CA HIS A 878 0.12 22.46 6.07
C HIS A 878 0.28 21.36 7.13
N TYR A 879 -0.82 20.82 7.66
CA TYR A 879 -0.78 19.78 8.68
C TYR A 879 -1.21 18.42 8.16
N LEU A 880 -2.18 18.35 7.24
CA LEU A 880 -2.76 17.09 6.74
C LEU A 880 -2.29 16.71 5.34
N SER A 881 -1.80 17.64 4.52
CA SER A 881 -1.25 17.26 3.20
C SER A 881 0.06 16.47 3.36
N THR A 882 0.10 15.27 2.78
CA THR A 882 1.28 14.40 2.69
C THR A 882 2.35 14.95 1.75
N LYS A 883 2.14 16.13 1.16
CA LYS A 883 3.15 16.86 0.38
C LYS A 883 3.85 17.90 1.27
N SER A 884 4.77 17.44 2.09
CA SER A 884 5.81 18.29 2.66
C SER A 884 7.15 17.59 2.50
N LYS A 885 8.00 18.19 1.66
CA LYS A 885 9.40 17.87 1.35
C LYS A 885 10.24 17.40 2.54
#